data_AF-W7BI97-F1
#
_entry.id   AF-W7BI97-F1
#
_cell.length_a   1.000
_cell.length_b   1.000
_cell.length_c   1.000
_cell.angle_alpha   90.00
_cell.angle_beta   90.00
_cell.angle_gamma   90.00
#
_symmetry.space_group_name_H-M   'P 1'
#
loop_
_entity.id
_entity.type
_entity.pdbx_description
1 polymer ?
#
loop_
_entity_poly.entity_id
_entity_poly.type
_entity_poly.pdbx_seq_one_letter_code
_entity_poly.pdbx_strand_id
1 'polypeptide(L)'
;MGSGFMGRLSDVLGRFATKVNSLRYIMVIKNAFSALIPVIITGAFGTLFSAMVFDAENGLAKIQFLRFLAELKPIASSISYVTLSFLTIYAVFLIGIELAKLNNLKGVFPGIIAVMSYLAVTPTIYGFLSDDKNILVENVLAKQYTDTKGLFLGMIVAIVSVELYSWLGRQKRLQIKMPDTVPANVSASFSALVPTIITIAVMATAGFAVKAMTGMYAYDIIYHLVQRPLEGVVQGLPGILLLMLIAQIFWVIGIHGNQMIKPIREPLLLASIAVNTEAFESGKEIPNIITMPFWDMYMSIGGSGVTIGLLVAVFMVGKREDMREITKLSSAPGIFNINEPVIFGMPIMLNPILAIPFIITPLITGTIGYFATATGIAAKAVVMVPWPMPPIVNAYLATAGDLGAVATQIVCIIVAILIYLPFVKISNTAQQKKLVEKRNIMKLSIPENFILGAASSAWQTEGWKGKKEGQDSYPDSWYKNEKFVWHNGYGPAVATNFMEQYQEDVNLMKEIGLTHYRTSINWSRFFTDYENLIVDEDYAGHIDDVINALLEANVEPMLCLEHYELPVYLSEKYDGWSSRKVVDLYAGYAKIAFERYGDRVKQWFTFNEPIVPQTRIYLDAIRWPHEQNTKKWMLWNYHKALASAQAVKAYRSLGLKGRVGCVLNPEMVYARSDSKEDKKAAEMYDLFYNRVFFDPMVKGEYSSELIALCTTFDIYFNPDDNDLSTIRENTLDFLGINQYYPKRVKAPRYEWNKTTPFHPEMFFENFDLPGKKMNDSRGWEIYPKIVYDMAHYLKENYGDIPWLITENGMGRENEEAYMDDLGTVNDSYRIDFIKQHIKWLLKAVEEGSSCEGYMLWAFTDCVSPMNAFKKSIWPHKN
;
A
#
# COMPACT_ATOMS: atom_id res chain seq x y z
N MET A 1 -27.21 -1.84 18.62
CA MET A 1 -28.20 -0.73 18.78
C MET A 1 -28.60 -0.24 17.39
N GLY A 2 -29.89 -0.19 17.10
CA GLY A 2 -30.43 0.04 15.75
C GLY A 2 -29.95 1.37 15.14
N SER A 3 -29.53 1.34 13.88
CA SER A 3 -29.15 2.54 13.14
C SER A 3 -30.38 3.43 12.95
N GLY A 4 -30.35 4.61 13.57
CA GLY A 4 -31.35 5.66 13.34
C GLY A 4 -31.40 6.09 11.87
N PHE A 5 -32.38 6.91 11.50
CA PHE A 5 -32.62 7.40 10.13
C PHE A 5 -31.36 7.83 9.39
N MET A 6 -30.47 8.60 10.05
CA MET A 6 -29.20 9.06 9.46
C MET A 6 -28.20 7.94 9.16
N GLY A 7 -28.21 6.86 9.95
CA GLY A 7 -27.38 5.69 9.69
C GLY A 7 -27.84 4.93 8.45
N ARG A 8 -29.16 4.68 8.32
CA ARG A 8 -29.74 4.04 7.14
C ARG A 8 -29.54 4.89 5.87
N LEU A 9 -29.67 6.21 5.98
CA LEU A 9 -29.41 7.14 4.88
C LEU A 9 -27.94 7.10 4.44
N SER A 10 -27.00 7.10 5.40
CA SER A 10 -25.57 6.93 5.14
C SER A 10 -25.26 5.60 4.44
N ASP A 11 -25.90 4.49 4.85
CA ASP A 11 -25.69 3.17 4.24
C ASP A 11 -26.28 3.06 2.83
N VAL A 12 -27.45 3.64 2.58
CA VAL A 12 -28.07 3.68 1.24
C VAL A 12 -27.24 4.52 0.29
N LEU A 13 -26.86 5.73 0.71
CA LEU A 13 -26.07 6.62 -0.12
C LEU A 13 -24.63 6.12 -0.29
N GLY A 14 -24.05 5.44 0.72
CA GLY A 14 -22.77 4.76 0.60
C GLY A 14 -22.80 3.63 -0.44
N ARG A 15 -23.86 2.79 -0.43
CA ARG A 15 -24.06 1.75 -1.47
C ARG A 15 -24.25 2.36 -2.86
N PHE A 16 -24.99 3.46 -2.96
CA PHE A 16 -25.14 4.19 -4.22
C PHE A 16 -23.80 4.73 -4.73
N ALA A 17 -23.00 5.37 -3.86
CA ALA A 17 -21.66 5.87 -4.20
C ALA A 17 -20.71 4.75 -4.66
N THR A 18 -20.74 3.59 -4.00
CA THR A 18 -19.96 2.41 -4.41
C THR A 18 -20.43 1.90 -5.78
N LYS A 19 -21.75 1.84 -6.02
CA LYS A 19 -22.31 1.41 -7.31
C LYS A 19 -21.92 2.37 -8.43
N VAL A 20 -22.03 3.68 -8.22
CA VAL A 20 -21.62 4.69 -9.20
C VAL A 20 -20.12 4.63 -9.47
N ASN A 21 -19.28 4.46 -8.44
CA ASN A 21 -17.83 4.26 -8.63
C ASN A 21 -17.50 2.97 -9.40
N SER A 22 -18.33 1.93 -9.31
CA SER A 22 -18.11 0.69 -10.06
C SER A 22 -18.47 0.79 -11.55
N LEU A 23 -19.14 1.87 -11.98
CA LEU A 23 -19.47 2.08 -13.39
C LEU A 23 -18.19 2.43 -14.17
N ARG A 24 -17.80 1.49 -15.06
CA ARG A 24 -16.56 1.51 -15.85
C ARG A 24 -16.18 2.89 -16.39
N TYR A 25 -17.06 3.53 -17.18
CA TYR A 25 -16.72 4.81 -17.82
C TYR A 25 -16.73 6.00 -16.87
N ILE A 26 -17.56 5.96 -15.81
CA ILE A 26 -17.55 7.00 -14.77
C ILE A 26 -16.23 6.95 -14.00
N MET A 27 -15.74 5.74 -13.69
CA MET A 27 -14.44 5.54 -13.06
C MET A 27 -13.30 6.13 -13.90
N VAL A 28 -13.28 5.86 -15.20
CA VAL A 28 -12.28 6.40 -16.14
C VAL A 28 -12.30 7.92 -16.16
N ILE A 29 -13.48 8.53 -16.36
CA ILE A 29 -13.62 9.99 -16.43
C ILE A 29 -13.17 10.62 -15.11
N LYS A 30 -13.64 10.11 -13.98
CA LYS A 30 -13.25 10.58 -12.64
C LYS A 30 -11.74 10.53 -12.45
N ASN A 31 -11.09 9.42 -12.78
CA ASN A 31 -9.64 9.28 -12.61
C ASN A 31 -8.88 10.29 -13.48
N ALA A 32 -9.32 10.49 -14.73
CA ALA A 32 -8.74 11.48 -15.62
C ALA A 32 -8.87 12.90 -15.06
N PHE A 33 -10.05 13.30 -14.59
CA PHE A 33 -10.26 14.62 -13.99
C PHE A 33 -9.53 14.80 -12.66
N SER A 34 -9.32 13.71 -11.90
CA SER A 34 -8.47 13.73 -10.70
C SER A 34 -7.01 14.01 -11.06
N ALA A 35 -6.51 13.43 -12.15
CA ALA A 35 -5.17 13.72 -12.66
C ALA A 35 -5.04 15.15 -13.24
N LEU A 36 -6.15 15.81 -13.59
CA LEU A 36 -6.17 17.21 -14.05
C LEU A 36 -6.15 18.26 -12.95
N ILE A 37 -6.34 17.88 -11.68
CA ILE A 37 -6.42 18.83 -10.56
C ILE A 37 -5.23 19.81 -10.54
N PRO A 38 -3.97 19.39 -10.68
CA PRO A 38 -2.84 20.33 -10.69
C PRO A 38 -2.93 21.36 -11.83
N VAL A 39 -3.39 20.94 -13.01
CA VAL A 39 -3.56 21.82 -14.18
C VAL A 39 -4.65 22.86 -13.89
N ILE A 40 -5.77 22.42 -13.33
CA ILE A 40 -6.92 23.28 -13.01
C ILE A 40 -6.53 24.31 -11.93
N ILE A 41 -5.89 23.86 -10.84
CA ILE A 41 -5.43 24.74 -9.75
C ILE A 41 -4.42 25.76 -10.30
N THR A 42 -3.46 25.32 -11.11
CA THR A 42 -2.48 26.24 -11.73
C THR A 42 -3.17 27.32 -12.56
N GLY A 43 -4.19 26.95 -13.33
CA GLY A 43 -5.00 27.90 -14.09
C GLY A 43 -5.83 28.86 -13.24
N ALA A 44 -6.36 28.38 -12.13
CA ALA A 44 -7.07 29.22 -11.15
C ALA A 44 -6.12 30.26 -10.55
N PHE A 45 -4.91 29.87 -10.16
CA PHE A 45 -3.89 30.81 -9.68
C PHE A 45 -3.41 31.80 -10.76
N GLY A 46 -3.20 31.35 -11.99
CA GLY A 46 -2.93 32.27 -13.12
C GLY A 46 -4.04 33.32 -13.26
N THR A 47 -5.29 32.90 -13.11
CA THR A 47 -6.44 33.81 -13.20
C THR A 47 -6.50 34.76 -12.01
N LEU A 48 -6.23 34.26 -10.80
CA LEU A 48 -6.12 35.06 -9.59
C LEU A 48 -5.04 36.15 -9.73
N PHE A 49 -3.82 35.80 -10.14
CA PHE A 49 -2.74 36.77 -10.29
C PHE A 49 -3.03 37.78 -11.40
N SER A 50 -3.57 37.32 -12.53
CA SER A 50 -3.96 38.21 -13.63
C SER A 50 -5.00 39.24 -13.21
N ALA A 51 -5.98 38.83 -12.40
CA ALA A 51 -7.10 39.68 -11.98
C ALA A 51 -6.82 40.52 -10.73
N MET A 52 -6.13 39.97 -9.73
CA MET A 52 -5.99 40.61 -8.41
C MET A 52 -4.63 41.29 -8.23
N VAL A 53 -3.57 40.82 -8.91
CA VAL A 53 -2.21 41.33 -8.71
C VAL A 53 -1.80 42.23 -9.87
N PHE A 54 -1.91 41.71 -11.10
CA PHE A 54 -1.37 42.36 -12.30
C PHE A 54 -2.38 43.25 -13.03
N ASP A 55 -3.63 43.32 -12.58
CA ASP A 55 -4.63 44.17 -13.24
C ASP A 55 -4.49 45.65 -12.85
N ALA A 56 -4.40 46.51 -13.86
CA ALA A 56 -4.18 47.95 -13.73
C ALA A 56 -5.42 48.75 -13.29
N GLU A 57 -6.61 48.16 -13.38
CA GLU A 57 -7.88 48.84 -13.11
C GLU A 57 -8.51 48.37 -11.80
N ASN A 58 -8.41 47.06 -11.55
CA ASN A 58 -9.13 46.33 -10.50
C ASN A 58 -8.21 45.57 -9.54
N GLY A 59 -6.91 45.44 -9.86
CA GLY A 59 -5.91 44.72 -9.07
C GLY A 59 -4.91 45.63 -8.35
N LEU A 60 -3.89 45.02 -7.72
CA LEU A 60 -2.83 45.75 -7.01
C LEU A 60 -2.05 46.71 -7.91
N ALA A 61 -1.93 46.41 -9.21
CA ALA A 61 -1.28 47.28 -10.19
C ALA A 61 -2.02 48.61 -10.46
N LYS A 62 -3.22 48.81 -9.89
CA LYS A 62 -3.87 50.12 -9.82
C LYS A 62 -3.10 51.11 -8.92
N ILE A 63 -2.42 50.61 -7.88
CA ILE A 63 -1.67 51.44 -6.93
C ILE A 63 -0.40 51.97 -7.60
N GLN A 64 -0.17 53.29 -7.54
CA GLN A 64 0.88 53.96 -8.33
C GLN A 64 2.28 53.33 -8.16
N PHE A 65 2.70 52.99 -6.94
CA PHE A 65 4.02 52.37 -6.70
C PHE A 65 4.11 50.90 -7.14
N LEU A 66 2.98 50.23 -7.37
CA LEU A 66 2.89 48.86 -7.86
C LEU A 66 2.55 48.78 -9.35
N ARG A 67 2.51 49.92 -10.07
CA ARG A 67 2.06 49.97 -11.47
C ARG A 67 2.87 49.07 -12.41
N PHE A 68 4.16 48.84 -12.09
CA PHE A 68 5.05 47.94 -12.84
C PHE A 68 4.52 46.50 -12.92
N LEU A 69 3.70 46.06 -11.95
CA LEU A 69 3.08 44.74 -11.94
C LEU A 69 2.16 44.51 -13.15
N ALA A 70 1.61 45.58 -13.77
CA ALA A 70 0.77 45.47 -14.96
C ALA A 70 1.53 44.89 -16.16
N GLU A 71 2.83 45.14 -16.26
CA GLU A 71 3.68 44.61 -17.33
C GLU A 71 3.88 43.09 -17.23
N LEU A 72 3.64 42.51 -16.04
CA LEU A 72 3.74 41.06 -15.79
C LEU A 72 2.43 40.31 -16.09
N LYS A 73 1.32 41.02 -16.37
CA LYS A 73 0.01 40.42 -16.67
C LYS A 73 0.04 39.37 -17.79
N PRO A 74 0.84 39.52 -18.87
CA PRO A 74 0.96 38.49 -19.91
C PRO A 74 1.39 37.12 -19.37
N ILE A 75 2.27 37.06 -18.35
CA ILE A 75 2.74 35.81 -17.74
C ILE A 75 1.55 35.03 -17.15
N ALA A 76 0.77 35.68 -16.29
CA ALA A 76 -0.40 35.06 -15.67
C ALA A 76 -1.47 34.68 -16.70
N SER A 77 -1.64 35.50 -17.73
CA SER A 77 -2.58 35.26 -18.82
C SER A 77 -2.18 34.03 -19.65
N SER A 78 -0.89 33.85 -19.94
CA SER A 78 -0.36 32.66 -20.60
C SER A 78 -0.54 31.39 -19.77
N ILE A 79 -0.32 31.47 -18.45
CA ILE A 79 -0.57 30.35 -17.52
C ILE A 79 -2.04 29.93 -17.60
N SER A 80 -2.98 30.86 -17.42
CA SER A 80 -4.41 30.57 -17.52
C SER A 80 -4.81 30.04 -18.89
N TYR A 81 -4.19 30.55 -19.96
CA TYR A 81 -4.48 30.13 -21.32
C TYR A 81 -4.12 28.66 -21.54
N VAL A 82 -2.89 28.25 -21.24
CA VAL A 82 -2.41 26.88 -21.48
C VAL A 82 -3.11 25.85 -20.58
N THR A 83 -3.58 26.25 -19.40
CA THR A 83 -4.30 25.32 -18.51
C THR A 83 -5.78 25.23 -18.82
N LEU A 84 -6.50 26.36 -18.86
CA LEU A 84 -7.97 26.37 -18.93
C LEU A 84 -8.48 26.27 -20.37
N SER A 85 -7.74 26.83 -21.33
CA SER A 85 -8.14 26.82 -22.75
C SER A 85 -7.76 25.54 -23.48
N PHE A 86 -7.02 24.62 -22.84
CA PHE A 86 -6.66 23.30 -23.38
C PHE A 86 -7.22 22.13 -22.55
N LEU A 87 -8.11 22.42 -21.60
CA LEU A 87 -8.63 21.43 -20.67
C LEU A 87 -9.25 20.20 -21.36
N THR A 88 -9.94 20.40 -22.50
CA THR A 88 -10.51 19.27 -23.27
C THR A 88 -9.44 18.36 -23.83
N ILE A 89 -8.35 18.90 -24.36
CA ILE A 89 -7.26 18.10 -24.91
C ILE A 89 -6.62 17.24 -23.83
N TYR A 90 -6.35 17.82 -22.65
CA TYR A 90 -5.79 17.07 -21.53
C TYR A 90 -6.77 16.01 -21.00
N ALA A 91 -8.07 16.33 -20.90
CA ALA A 91 -9.08 15.38 -20.47
C ALA A 91 -9.21 14.20 -21.43
N VAL A 92 -9.28 14.47 -22.74
CA VAL A 92 -9.35 13.43 -23.79
C VAL A 92 -8.15 12.49 -23.71
N PHE A 93 -6.95 13.05 -23.57
CA PHE A 93 -5.71 12.27 -23.45
C PHE A 93 -5.74 11.36 -22.21
N LEU A 94 -6.06 11.92 -21.04
CA LEU A 94 -6.07 11.17 -19.78
C LEU A 94 -7.19 10.14 -19.71
N ILE A 95 -8.37 10.42 -20.26
CA ILE A 95 -9.47 9.44 -20.39
C ILE A 95 -9.02 8.26 -21.25
N GLY A 96 -8.31 8.53 -22.35
CA GLY A 96 -7.77 7.47 -23.20
C GLY A 96 -6.77 6.57 -22.46
N ILE A 97 -5.90 7.14 -21.62
CA ILE A 97 -4.96 6.38 -20.78
C ILE A 97 -5.69 5.57 -19.71
N GLU A 98 -6.62 6.17 -18.98
CA GLU A 98 -7.35 5.50 -17.90
C GLU A 98 -8.21 4.33 -18.44
N LEU A 99 -8.83 4.51 -19.60
CA LEU A 99 -9.57 3.43 -20.25
C LEU A 99 -8.66 2.32 -20.78
N ALA A 100 -7.51 2.67 -21.32
CA ALA A 100 -6.50 1.70 -21.77
C ALA A 100 -5.99 0.81 -20.62
N LYS A 101 -5.76 1.39 -19.43
CA LYS A 101 -5.40 0.63 -18.22
C LYS A 101 -6.47 -0.41 -17.89
N LEU A 102 -7.75 -0.04 -17.90
CA LEU A 102 -8.86 -0.98 -17.70
C LEU A 102 -8.98 -2.04 -18.80
N ASN A 103 -8.46 -1.75 -20.00
CA ASN A 103 -8.42 -2.67 -21.13
C ASN A 103 -7.15 -3.53 -21.20
N ASN A 104 -6.27 -3.45 -20.18
CA ASN A 104 -4.97 -4.12 -20.11
C ASN A 104 -4.00 -3.71 -21.24
N LEU A 105 -4.14 -2.49 -21.76
CA LEU A 105 -3.18 -1.88 -22.68
C LEU A 105 -2.16 -1.06 -21.88
N LYS A 106 -0.88 -1.21 -22.23
CA LYS A 106 0.22 -0.50 -21.57
C LYS A 106 0.67 0.71 -22.40
N GLY A 107 1.21 1.72 -21.72
CA GLY A 107 1.80 2.91 -22.36
C GLY A 107 0.83 4.09 -22.55
N VAL A 108 1.37 5.18 -23.08
CA VAL A 108 0.65 6.47 -23.24
C VAL A 108 -0.06 6.61 -24.58
N PHE A 109 0.24 5.74 -25.54
CA PHE A 109 -0.23 5.84 -26.91
C PHE A 109 -1.77 5.84 -27.07
N PRO A 110 -2.56 5.08 -26.27
CA PRO A 110 -4.01 5.19 -26.31
C PRO A 110 -4.56 6.59 -25.98
N GLY A 111 -3.84 7.37 -25.16
CA GLY A 111 -4.17 8.78 -24.95
C GLY A 111 -3.97 9.62 -26.21
N ILE A 112 -2.92 9.34 -26.98
CA ILE A 112 -2.68 9.97 -28.28
C ILE A 112 -3.80 9.61 -29.27
N ILE A 113 -4.21 8.34 -29.31
CA ILE A 113 -5.34 7.88 -30.15
C ILE A 113 -6.63 8.63 -29.83
N ALA A 114 -6.93 8.82 -28.54
CA ALA A 114 -8.10 9.59 -28.11
C ALA A 114 -8.04 11.03 -28.64
N VAL A 115 -6.89 11.70 -28.52
CA VAL A 115 -6.70 13.08 -29.01
C VAL A 115 -6.79 13.15 -30.53
N MET A 116 -6.11 12.25 -31.26
CA MET A 116 -6.20 12.19 -32.72
C MET A 116 -7.64 11.98 -33.19
N SER A 117 -8.38 11.10 -32.52
CA SER A 117 -9.79 10.82 -32.84
C SER A 117 -10.69 12.01 -32.57
N TYR A 118 -10.44 12.75 -31.49
CA TYR A 118 -11.17 13.97 -31.16
C TYR A 118 -10.93 15.06 -32.20
N LEU A 119 -9.67 15.28 -32.57
CA LEU A 119 -9.32 16.27 -33.60
C LEU A 119 -9.86 15.88 -34.98
N ALA A 120 -9.93 14.59 -35.31
CA ALA A 120 -10.47 14.10 -36.58
C ALA A 120 -11.96 14.40 -36.78
N VAL A 121 -12.73 14.59 -35.70
CA VAL A 121 -14.16 14.98 -35.77
C VAL A 121 -14.39 16.47 -35.49
N THR A 122 -13.31 17.24 -35.29
CA THR A 122 -13.34 18.65 -34.93
C THR A 122 -13.05 19.53 -36.17
N PRO A 123 -13.74 20.67 -36.34
CA PRO A 123 -13.46 21.59 -37.43
C PRO A 123 -12.06 22.22 -37.33
N THR A 124 -11.35 22.25 -38.44
CA THR A 124 -10.09 23.00 -38.61
C THR A 124 -10.27 24.29 -39.41
N ILE A 125 -11.52 24.73 -39.56
CA ILE A 125 -11.92 25.96 -40.23
C ILE A 125 -12.80 26.74 -39.24
N TYR A 126 -12.53 28.04 -39.10
CA TYR A 126 -13.32 28.93 -38.27
C TYR A 126 -13.87 30.09 -39.12
N GLY A 127 -15.18 30.31 -39.05
CA GLY A 127 -15.86 31.41 -39.73
C GLY A 127 -16.28 32.49 -38.75
N PHE A 128 -16.05 33.75 -39.10
CA PHE A 128 -16.57 34.90 -38.36
C PHE A 128 -16.98 36.02 -39.30
N LEU A 129 -17.92 36.85 -38.84
CA LEU A 129 -18.40 38.02 -39.57
C LEU A 129 -17.51 39.23 -39.28
N SER A 130 -17.03 39.89 -40.33
CA SER A 130 -16.38 41.20 -40.27
C SER A 130 -16.95 42.04 -41.40
N ASP A 131 -17.47 43.23 -41.09
CA ASP A 131 -18.11 44.14 -42.06
C ASP A 131 -19.14 43.45 -42.96
N ASP A 132 -20.03 42.66 -42.35
CA ASP A 132 -21.08 41.85 -43.01
C ASP A 132 -20.58 40.81 -44.03
N LYS A 133 -19.27 40.51 -44.04
CA LYS A 133 -18.67 39.43 -44.83
C LYS A 133 -18.26 38.29 -43.92
N ASN A 134 -18.61 37.07 -44.33
CA ASN A 134 -18.17 35.86 -43.65
C ASN A 134 -16.72 35.55 -44.08
N ILE A 135 -15.78 35.70 -43.15
CA ILE A 135 -14.36 35.38 -43.37
C ILE A 135 -14.11 33.98 -42.81
N LEU A 136 -13.54 33.11 -43.65
CA LEU A 136 -13.13 31.76 -43.25
C LEU A 136 -11.61 31.73 -43.03
N VAL A 137 -11.20 31.24 -41.88
CA VAL A 137 -9.80 30.96 -41.55
C VAL A 137 -9.61 29.46 -41.56
N GLU A 138 -8.73 28.97 -42.43
CA GLU A 138 -8.40 27.55 -42.56
C GLU A 138 -7.18 27.16 -41.69
N ASN A 139 -7.03 25.87 -41.41
CA ASN A 139 -5.94 25.27 -40.62
C ASN A 139 -5.83 25.83 -39.19
N VAL A 140 -6.97 26.15 -38.56
CA VAL A 140 -7.04 26.67 -37.19
C VAL A 140 -7.94 25.81 -36.32
N LEU A 141 -7.49 25.53 -35.09
CA LEU A 141 -8.35 24.97 -34.04
C LEU A 141 -8.86 26.11 -33.17
N ALA A 142 -10.14 26.45 -33.31
CA ALA A 142 -10.75 27.48 -32.50
C ALA A 142 -10.78 27.07 -31.01
N LYS A 143 -10.59 28.05 -30.13
CA LYS A 143 -10.54 27.86 -28.67
C LYS A 143 -11.71 27.05 -28.11
N GLN A 144 -12.91 27.19 -28.68
CA GLN A 144 -14.11 26.46 -28.27
C GLN A 144 -14.02 24.93 -28.41
N TYR A 145 -13.05 24.43 -29.18
CA TYR A 145 -12.79 22.99 -29.30
C TYR A 145 -11.70 22.51 -28.33
N THR A 146 -10.88 23.39 -27.79
CA THR A 146 -9.79 23.00 -26.86
C THR A 146 -10.14 23.30 -25.41
N ASP A 147 -11.01 24.29 -25.18
CA ASP A 147 -11.49 24.68 -23.86
C ASP A 147 -12.68 23.81 -23.40
N THR A 148 -13.29 24.19 -22.29
CA THR A 148 -14.38 23.44 -21.63
C THR A 148 -15.58 23.14 -22.51
N LYS A 149 -15.83 23.90 -23.58
CA LYS A 149 -16.97 23.67 -24.49
C LYS A 149 -16.83 22.35 -25.25
N GLY A 150 -15.60 21.91 -25.53
CA GLY A 150 -15.31 20.65 -26.19
C GLY A 150 -15.45 19.39 -25.31
N LEU A 151 -15.56 19.53 -23.99
CA LEU A 151 -15.38 18.41 -23.04
C LEU A 151 -16.36 17.25 -23.27
N PHE A 152 -17.65 17.55 -23.49
CA PHE A 152 -18.67 16.51 -23.68
C PHE A 152 -18.38 15.64 -24.91
N LEU A 153 -18.11 16.27 -26.05
CA LEU A 153 -17.72 15.55 -27.26
C LEU A 153 -16.40 14.79 -27.03
N GLY A 154 -15.42 15.45 -26.40
CA GLY A 154 -14.12 14.86 -26.10
C GLY A 154 -14.22 13.58 -25.28
N MET A 155 -15.00 13.56 -24.20
CA MET A 155 -15.19 12.37 -23.36
C MET A 155 -15.78 11.20 -24.16
N ILE A 156 -16.82 11.45 -24.97
CA ILE A 156 -17.48 10.42 -25.78
C ILE A 156 -16.50 9.87 -26.82
N VAL A 157 -15.82 10.76 -27.56
CA VAL A 157 -14.87 10.37 -28.60
C VAL A 157 -13.69 9.61 -28.02
N ALA A 158 -13.15 10.04 -26.89
CA ALA A 158 -12.06 9.33 -26.20
C ALA A 158 -12.46 7.89 -25.82
N ILE A 159 -13.66 7.72 -25.26
CA ILE A 159 -14.15 6.38 -24.88
C ILE A 159 -14.36 5.50 -26.11
N VAL A 160 -15.10 5.99 -27.11
CA VAL A 160 -15.45 5.21 -28.31
C VAL A 160 -14.20 4.83 -29.09
N SER A 161 -13.28 5.77 -29.31
CA SER A 161 -12.06 5.52 -30.07
C SER A 161 -11.12 4.54 -29.37
N VAL A 162 -10.97 4.63 -28.05
CA VAL A 162 -10.07 3.73 -27.31
C VAL A 162 -10.68 2.34 -27.12
N GLU A 163 -12.01 2.20 -26.98
CA GLU A 163 -12.65 0.87 -27.03
C GLU A 163 -12.46 0.22 -28.41
N LEU A 164 -12.67 0.99 -29.49
CA LEU A 164 -12.44 0.51 -30.86
C LEU A 164 -10.98 0.08 -31.08
N TYR A 165 -10.02 0.93 -30.71
CA TYR A 165 -8.59 0.63 -30.78
C TYR A 165 -8.23 -0.61 -29.96
N SER A 166 -8.76 -0.73 -28.74
CA SER A 166 -8.51 -1.88 -27.87
C SER A 166 -9.05 -3.18 -28.46
N TRP A 167 -10.23 -3.13 -29.07
CA TRP A 167 -10.84 -4.28 -29.73
C TRP A 167 -10.05 -4.71 -30.97
N LEU A 168 -9.64 -3.75 -31.82
CA LEU A 168 -8.81 -3.99 -33.00
C LEU A 168 -7.42 -4.54 -32.62
N GLY A 169 -6.80 -3.99 -31.57
CA GLY A 169 -5.50 -4.41 -31.07
C GLY A 169 -5.47 -5.85 -30.55
N ARG A 170 -6.63 -6.42 -30.16
CA ARG A 170 -6.74 -7.84 -29.77
C ARG A 170 -6.78 -8.79 -30.97
N GLN A 171 -7.00 -8.29 -32.18
CA GLN A 171 -7.08 -9.11 -33.38
C GLN A 171 -5.66 -9.44 -33.89
N LYS A 172 -5.19 -10.66 -33.65
CA LYS A 172 -3.86 -11.14 -34.09
C LYS A 172 -3.60 -10.96 -35.59
N ARG A 173 -4.65 -10.95 -36.42
CA ARG A 173 -4.57 -10.75 -37.88
C ARG A 173 -4.26 -9.30 -38.29
N LEU A 174 -4.51 -8.34 -37.40
CA LEU A 174 -4.24 -6.93 -37.62
C LEU A 174 -2.89 -6.49 -37.02
N GLN A 175 -2.17 -7.40 -36.36
CA GLN A 175 -0.86 -7.11 -35.78
C GLN A 175 0.24 -7.43 -36.80
N ILE A 176 1.10 -6.45 -37.09
CA ILE A 176 2.29 -6.64 -37.92
C ILE A 176 3.37 -7.31 -37.07
N LYS A 177 3.69 -8.57 -37.37
CA LYS A 177 4.77 -9.30 -36.68
C LYS A 177 6.13 -8.84 -37.19
N MET A 178 7.01 -8.45 -36.28
CA MET A 178 8.41 -8.17 -36.59
C MET A 178 9.29 -9.37 -36.25
N PRO A 179 10.42 -9.58 -36.96
CA PRO A 179 11.44 -10.55 -36.57
C PRO A 179 11.96 -10.32 -35.15
N ASP A 180 12.41 -11.39 -34.48
CA ASP A 180 12.90 -11.34 -33.10
C ASP A 180 14.18 -10.48 -32.93
N THR A 181 14.87 -10.14 -34.02
CA THR A 181 16.02 -9.25 -34.04
C THR A 181 15.65 -7.77 -33.89
N VAL A 182 14.36 -7.42 -33.99
CA VAL A 182 13.87 -6.03 -33.93
C VAL A 182 13.61 -5.62 -32.48
N PRO A 183 14.16 -4.48 -32.01
CA PRO A 183 13.91 -3.97 -30.67
C PRO A 183 12.42 -3.91 -30.30
N ALA A 184 12.10 -4.29 -29.06
CA ALA A 184 10.72 -4.44 -28.60
C ALA A 184 9.88 -3.15 -28.73
N ASN A 185 10.50 -1.98 -28.57
CA ASN A 185 9.87 -0.67 -28.78
C ASN A 185 9.44 -0.46 -30.24
N VAL A 186 10.26 -0.88 -31.21
CA VAL A 186 9.93 -0.79 -32.64
C VAL A 186 8.82 -1.77 -33.00
N SER A 187 8.93 -3.01 -32.51
CA SER A 187 7.90 -4.05 -32.73
C SER A 187 6.52 -3.63 -32.19
N ALA A 188 6.47 -2.97 -31.04
CA ALA A 188 5.24 -2.43 -30.46
C ALA A 188 4.59 -1.34 -31.35
N SER A 189 5.39 -0.43 -31.91
CA SER A 189 4.90 0.63 -32.81
C SER A 189 4.26 0.06 -34.09
N PHE A 190 4.89 -0.93 -34.73
CA PHE A 190 4.34 -1.57 -35.92
C PHE A 190 3.12 -2.44 -35.62
N SER A 191 3.10 -3.12 -34.47
CA SER A 191 1.93 -3.90 -34.02
C SER A 191 0.69 -3.03 -33.79
N ALA A 192 0.89 -1.77 -33.40
CA ALA A 192 -0.19 -0.80 -33.16
C ALA A 192 -0.67 -0.08 -34.44
N LEU A 193 0.07 -0.16 -35.55
CA LEU A 193 -0.14 0.67 -36.74
C LEU A 193 -1.51 0.45 -37.40
N VAL A 194 -1.86 -0.79 -37.73
CA VAL A 194 -3.13 -1.10 -38.41
C VAL A 194 -4.35 -0.80 -37.53
N PRO A 195 -4.39 -1.20 -36.23
CA PRO A 195 -5.45 -0.76 -35.32
C PRO A 195 -5.59 0.76 -35.25
N THR A 196 -4.48 1.50 -35.29
CA THR A 196 -4.49 2.97 -35.30
C THR A 196 -5.14 3.52 -36.56
N ILE A 197 -4.66 3.10 -37.74
CA ILE A 197 -5.19 3.57 -39.04
C ILE A 197 -6.71 3.34 -39.12
N ILE A 198 -7.16 2.14 -38.76
CA ILE A 198 -8.59 1.79 -38.81
C ILE A 198 -9.37 2.65 -37.82
N THR A 199 -8.89 2.83 -36.59
CA THR A 199 -9.58 3.65 -35.58
C THR A 199 -9.76 5.08 -36.07
N ILE A 200 -8.70 5.72 -36.54
CA ILE A 200 -8.77 7.11 -37.00
C ILE A 200 -9.63 7.24 -38.25
N ALA A 201 -9.53 6.32 -39.20
CA ALA A 201 -10.35 6.32 -40.41
C ALA A 201 -11.85 6.18 -40.08
N VAL A 202 -12.21 5.28 -39.14
CA VAL A 202 -13.60 5.12 -38.69
C VAL A 202 -14.10 6.39 -38.01
N MET A 203 -13.32 6.98 -37.12
CA MET A 203 -13.73 8.21 -36.41
C MET A 203 -13.88 9.39 -37.37
N ALA A 204 -12.93 9.59 -38.29
CA ALA A 204 -13.01 10.64 -39.32
C ALA A 204 -14.21 10.44 -40.25
N THR A 205 -14.47 9.20 -40.68
CA THR A 205 -15.62 8.86 -41.52
C THR A 205 -16.93 9.13 -40.80
N ALA A 206 -17.01 8.78 -39.51
CA ALA A 206 -18.19 9.08 -38.69
C ALA A 206 -18.41 10.59 -38.57
N GLY A 207 -17.36 11.38 -38.31
CA GLY A 207 -17.45 12.85 -38.27
C GLY A 207 -17.91 13.45 -39.60
N PHE A 208 -17.35 12.97 -40.72
CA PHE A 208 -17.76 13.38 -42.06
C PHE A 208 -19.23 13.03 -42.33
N ALA A 209 -19.65 11.80 -42.05
CA ALA A 209 -21.02 11.35 -42.27
C ALA A 209 -22.03 12.19 -41.47
N VAL A 210 -21.72 12.50 -40.21
CA VAL A 210 -22.55 13.40 -39.38
C VAL A 210 -22.70 14.77 -40.04
N LYS A 211 -21.59 15.38 -40.50
CA LYS A 211 -21.64 16.68 -41.19
C LYS A 211 -22.42 16.61 -42.49
N ALA A 212 -22.20 15.58 -43.31
CA ALA A 212 -22.87 15.41 -44.59
C ALA A 212 -24.39 15.23 -44.45
N MET A 213 -24.83 14.49 -43.43
CA MET A 213 -26.26 14.22 -43.19
C MET A 213 -27.00 15.38 -42.52
N THR A 214 -26.33 16.10 -41.61
CA THR A 214 -26.99 17.10 -40.74
C THR A 214 -26.68 18.55 -41.11
N GLY A 215 -25.65 18.79 -41.93
CA GLY A 215 -25.08 20.11 -42.19
C GLY A 215 -24.26 20.68 -41.02
N MET A 216 -24.19 19.97 -39.89
CA MET A 216 -23.57 20.42 -38.64
C MET A 216 -22.43 19.50 -38.22
N TYR A 217 -21.41 20.04 -37.55
CA TYR A 217 -20.40 19.18 -36.94
C TYR A 217 -20.95 18.50 -35.68
N ALA A 218 -20.35 17.38 -35.27
CA ALA A 218 -20.76 16.65 -34.07
C ALA A 218 -20.76 17.53 -32.80
N TYR A 219 -19.83 18.49 -32.74
CA TYR A 219 -19.79 19.53 -31.71
C TYR A 219 -21.08 20.38 -31.69
N ASP A 220 -21.50 20.89 -32.85
CA ASP A 220 -22.68 21.77 -32.97
C ASP A 220 -23.96 21.02 -32.58
N ILE A 221 -24.04 19.73 -32.91
CA ILE A 221 -25.17 18.87 -32.54
C ILE A 221 -25.24 18.70 -31.02
N ILE A 222 -24.12 18.37 -30.36
CA ILE A 222 -24.09 18.24 -28.90
C ILE A 222 -24.42 19.58 -28.24
N TYR A 223 -23.90 20.69 -28.79
CA TYR A 223 -24.25 22.03 -28.34
C TYR A 223 -25.76 22.30 -28.45
N HIS A 224 -26.38 22.01 -29.59
CA HIS A 224 -27.81 22.26 -29.79
C HIS A 224 -28.76 21.29 -29.08
N LEU A 225 -28.38 20.03 -28.88
CA LEU A 225 -29.22 19.03 -28.23
C LEU A 225 -29.13 19.07 -26.71
N VAL A 226 -27.94 19.37 -26.17
CA VAL A 226 -27.68 19.29 -24.73
C VAL A 226 -27.54 20.67 -24.12
N GLN A 227 -26.75 21.56 -24.74
CA GLN A 227 -26.38 22.84 -24.11
C GLN A 227 -27.45 23.93 -24.34
N ARG A 228 -27.96 24.08 -25.57
CA ARG A 228 -28.92 25.13 -25.95
C ARG A 228 -30.30 25.03 -25.25
N PRO A 229 -30.91 23.85 -25.05
CA PRO A 229 -32.18 23.76 -24.32
C PRO A 229 -32.04 24.18 -22.85
N LEU A 230 -30.85 23.99 -22.28
CA LEU A 230 -30.54 24.44 -20.92
C LEU A 230 -30.35 25.97 -20.85
N GLU A 231 -29.87 26.63 -21.90
CA GLU A 231 -29.75 28.11 -21.95
C GLU A 231 -31.12 28.81 -21.78
N GLY A 232 -32.18 28.27 -22.40
CA GLY A 232 -33.53 28.85 -22.34
C GLY A 232 -34.24 28.72 -20.97
N VAL A 233 -33.77 27.82 -20.11
CA VAL A 233 -34.37 27.56 -18.78
C VAL A 233 -33.76 28.44 -17.70
N VAL A 234 -32.57 29.03 -17.93
CA VAL A 234 -31.68 29.57 -16.87
C VAL A 234 -31.90 31.04 -16.52
N GLN A 235 -32.82 31.73 -17.20
CA GLN A 235 -33.12 33.15 -16.93
C GLN A 235 -33.98 33.39 -15.67
N GLY A 236 -34.46 32.34 -15.01
CA GLY A 236 -35.23 32.41 -13.76
C GLY A 236 -34.60 31.59 -12.63
N LEU A 237 -35.07 31.84 -11.39
CA LEU A 237 -34.57 31.16 -10.19
C LEU A 237 -34.59 29.62 -10.33
N PRO A 238 -35.66 28.95 -10.82
CA PRO A 238 -35.65 27.50 -10.97
C PRO A 238 -34.53 26.98 -11.89
N GLY A 239 -34.22 27.72 -12.96
CA GLY A 239 -33.21 27.32 -13.92
C GLY A 239 -31.80 27.44 -13.38
N ILE A 240 -31.46 28.55 -12.71
CA ILE A 240 -30.13 28.71 -12.11
C ILE A 240 -29.89 27.73 -10.96
N LEU A 241 -30.93 27.41 -10.18
CA LEU A 241 -30.87 26.38 -9.15
C LEU A 241 -30.66 24.98 -9.75
N LEU A 242 -31.33 24.67 -10.87
CA LEU A 242 -31.14 23.40 -11.58
C LEU A 242 -29.69 23.27 -12.10
N LEU A 243 -29.14 24.32 -12.71
CA LEU A 243 -27.73 24.29 -13.13
C LEU A 243 -26.77 24.11 -11.95
N MET A 244 -27.03 24.81 -10.84
CA MET A 244 -26.22 24.67 -9.64
C MET A 244 -26.29 23.24 -9.09
N LEU A 245 -27.48 22.66 -9.03
CA LEU A 245 -27.67 21.27 -8.62
C LEU A 245 -26.86 20.31 -9.50
N ILE A 246 -26.93 20.47 -10.82
CA ILE A 246 -26.16 19.66 -11.78
C ILE A 246 -24.66 19.81 -11.53
N ALA A 247 -24.18 21.03 -11.32
CA ALA A 247 -22.76 21.29 -11.01
C ALA A 247 -22.34 20.57 -9.71
N GLN A 248 -23.15 20.64 -8.65
CA GLN A 248 -22.81 19.96 -7.39
C GLN A 248 -22.84 18.43 -7.52
N ILE A 249 -23.74 17.88 -8.33
CA ILE A 249 -23.76 16.44 -8.63
C ILE A 249 -22.46 16.01 -9.31
N PHE A 250 -22.01 16.74 -10.34
CA PHE A 250 -20.74 16.46 -11.00
C PHE A 250 -19.57 16.46 -10.01
N TRP A 251 -19.50 17.47 -9.14
CA TRP A 251 -18.47 17.54 -8.11
C TRP A 251 -18.49 16.34 -7.15
N VAL A 252 -19.67 15.92 -6.68
CA VAL A 252 -19.80 14.79 -5.76
C VAL A 252 -19.35 13.46 -6.38
N ILE A 253 -19.48 13.30 -7.70
CA ILE A 253 -18.97 12.12 -8.43
C ILE A 253 -17.52 12.27 -8.92
N GLY A 254 -16.87 13.41 -8.64
CA GLY A 254 -15.46 13.66 -8.95
C GLY A 254 -15.18 14.23 -10.33
N ILE A 255 -16.19 14.85 -10.96
CA ILE A 255 -16.05 15.61 -12.19
C ILE A 255 -16.17 17.09 -11.84
N HIS A 256 -15.34 17.95 -12.42
CA HIS A 256 -15.35 19.37 -12.06
C HIS A 256 -16.63 20.08 -12.52
N GLY A 257 -17.62 20.20 -11.63
CA GLY A 257 -18.98 20.62 -11.98
C GLY A 257 -19.08 21.99 -12.63
N ASN A 258 -18.39 23.00 -12.07
CA ASN A 258 -18.40 24.35 -12.64
C ASN A 258 -17.86 24.37 -14.08
N GLN A 259 -16.80 23.62 -14.39
CA GLN A 259 -16.26 23.53 -15.75
C GLN A 259 -17.24 22.81 -16.68
N MET A 260 -18.00 21.82 -16.18
CA MET A 260 -18.95 21.08 -17.01
C MET A 260 -20.16 21.91 -17.44
N ILE A 261 -20.65 22.77 -16.54
CA ILE A 261 -21.80 23.64 -16.86
C ILE A 261 -21.38 24.98 -17.48
N LYS A 262 -20.08 25.30 -17.45
CA LYS A 262 -19.52 26.57 -17.96
C LYS A 262 -20.01 26.95 -19.37
N PRO A 263 -20.04 26.03 -20.36
CA PRO A 263 -20.49 26.35 -21.71
C PRO A 263 -21.93 26.89 -21.81
N ILE A 264 -22.79 26.47 -20.88
CA ILE A 264 -24.21 26.84 -20.81
C ILE A 264 -24.35 28.11 -19.94
N ARG A 265 -23.65 28.13 -18.80
CA ARG A 265 -23.76 29.16 -17.78
C ARG A 265 -23.19 30.50 -18.26
N GLU A 266 -21.96 30.52 -18.76
CA GLU A 266 -21.24 31.78 -18.99
C GLU A 266 -21.85 32.67 -20.06
N PRO A 267 -22.19 32.19 -21.28
CA PRO A 267 -22.75 33.05 -22.32
C PRO A 267 -24.00 33.79 -21.86
N LEU A 268 -24.87 33.09 -21.13
CA LEU A 268 -26.11 33.65 -20.62
C LEU A 268 -25.87 34.69 -19.52
N LEU A 269 -25.10 34.32 -18.50
CA LEU A 269 -24.88 35.18 -17.34
C LEU A 269 -24.01 36.40 -17.67
N LEU A 270 -23.11 36.29 -18.65
CA LEU A 270 -22.32 37.40 -19.18
C LEU A 270 -23.16 38.36 -20.03
N ALA A 271 -24.09 37.85 -20.84
CA ALA A 271 -25.03 38.70 -21.57
C ALA A 271 -25.92 39.50 -20.59
N SER A 272 -26.42 38.87 -19.53
CA SER A 272 -27.25 39.54 -18.53
C SER A 272 -26.52 40.64 -17.76
N ILE A 273 -25.24 40.44 -17.40
CA ILE A 273 -24.47 41.50 -16.72
C ILE A 273 -24.13 42.65 -17.66
N ALA A 274 -23.84 42.38 -18.95
CA ALA A 274 -23.58 43.44 -19.93
C ALA A 274 -24.79 44.39 -20.08
N VAL A 275 -26.00 43.84 -20.17
CA VAL A 275 -27.25 44.63 -20.21
C VAL A 275 -27.42 45.45 -18.93
N ASN A 276 -27.09 44.89 -17.76
CA ASN A 276 -27.17 45.62 -16.50
C ASN A 276 -26.16 46.77 -16.42
N THR A 277 -24.91 46.55 -16.88
CA THR A 277 -23.86 47.58 -16.92
C THR A 277 -24.29 48.73 -17.82
N GLU A 278 -24.77 48.45 -19.04
CA GLU A 278 -25.25 49.49 -19.95
C GLU A 278 -26.45 50.28 -19.38
N ALA A 279 -27.40 49.57 -18.76
CA ALA A 279 -28.54 50.21 -18.10
C ALA A 279 -28.09 51.12 -16.95
N PHE A 280 -27.12 50.69 -16.14
CA PHE A 280 -26.57 51.47 -15.04
C PHE A 280 -25.84 52.72 -15.52
N GLU A 281 -24.97 52.59 -16.52
CA GLU A 281 -24.25 53.71 -17.14
C GLU A 281 -25.21 54.72 -17.78
N SER A 282 -26.33 54.23 -18.32
CA SER A 282 -27.39 55.05 -18.92
C SER A 282 -28.39 55.61 -17.89
N GLY A 283 -28.23 55.34 -16.60
CA GLY A 283 -29.17 55.74 -15.53
C GLY A 283 -30.58 55.13 -15.66
N LYS A 284 -30.71 54.00 -16.36
CA LYS A 284 -31.97 53.26 -16.56
C LYS A 284 -32.19 52.21 -15.47
N GLU A 285 -33.41 51.70 -15.38
CA GLU A 285 -33.73 50.60 -14.48
C GLU A 285 -32.93 49.34 -14.85
N ILE A 286 -32.31 48.71 -13.84
CA ILE A 286 -31.48 47.52 -14.03
C ILE A 286 -32.39 46.29 -14.20
N PRO A 287 -32.37 45.59 -15.34
CA PRO A 287 -33.39 44.58 -15.62
C PRO A 287 -33.11 43.22 -14.95
N ASN A 288 -31.87 42.73 -14.96
CA ASN A 288 -31.58 41.33 -14.61
C ASN A 288 -31.14 41.15 -13.15
N ILE A 289 -31.68 40.14 -12.47
CA ILE A 289 -31.17 39.70 -11.15
C ILE A 289 -30.04 38.67 -11.33
N ILE A 290 -30.31 37.64 -12.13
CA ILE A 290 -29.40 36.52 -12.34
C ILE A 290 -28.36 36.93 -13.37
N THR A 291 -27.13 37.09 -12.91
CA THR A 291 -25.95 37.53 -13.66
C THR A 291 -24.74 36.72 -13.23
N MET A 292 -23.59 36.88 -13.90
CA MET A 292 -22.37 36.17 -13.50
C MET A 292 -21.93 36.58 -12.07
N PRO A 293 -21.93 37.87 -11.70
CA PRO A 293 -21.65 38.26 -10.32
C PRO A 293 -22.67 37.72 -9.30
N PHE A 294 -23.96 37.58 -9.65
CA PHE A 294 -24.95 36.97 -8.75
C PHE A 294 -24.56 35.54 -8.34
N TRP A 295 -24.08 34.74 -9.30
CA TRP A 295 -23.58 33.39 -9.05
C TRP A 295 -22.40 33.38 -8.07
N ASP A 296 -21.43 34.26 -8.29
CA ASP A 296 -20.22 34.36 -7.47
C ASP A 296 -20.52 34.93 -6.07
N MET A 297 -21.42 35.91 -5.98
CA MET A 297 -21.80 36.57 -4.73
C MET A 297 -22.58 35.65 -3.80
N TYR A 298 -23.56 34.90 -4.32
CA TYR A 298 -24.52 34.21 -3.46
C TYR A 298 -24.47 32.69 -3.57
N MET A 299 -23.91 32.12 -4.64
CA MET A 299 -23.98 30.68 -4.89
C MET A 299 -22.62 29.97 -4.84
N SER A 300 -21.51 30.70 -4.98
CA SER A 300 -20.15 30.13 -4.99
C SER A 300 -19.17 30.79 -4.01
N ILE A 301 -19.67 31.17 -2.83
CA ILE A 301 -18.86 31.86 -1.81
C ILE A 301 -17.80 30.92 -1.23
N GLY A 302 -16.53 31.26 -1.43
CA GLY A 302 -15.42 30.37 -1.13
C GLY A 302 -15.33 29.16 -2.05
N GLY A 303 -15.94 29.20 -3.24
CA GLY A 303 -15.95 28.16 -4.27
C GLY A 303 -17.26 27.37 -4.36
N SER A 304 -17.26 26.24 -5.06
CA SER A 304 -18.46 25.38 -5.19
C SER A 304 -18.94 24.84 -3.83
N GLY A 305 -20.25 24.72 -3.66
CA GLY A 305 -20.85 24.26 -2.40
C GLY A 305 -20.81 25.28 -1.27
N VAL A 306 -20.38 26.51 -1.53
CA VAL A 306 -20.24 27.58 -0.51
C VAL A 306 -19.30 27.13 0.62
N THR A 307 -18.14 26.58 0.23
CA THR A 307 -17.22 25.90 1.16
C THR A 307 -16.58 26.79 2.21
N ILE A 308 -16.68 28.12 2.09
CA ILE A 308 -16.29 29.01 3.19
C ILE A 308 -17.07 28.67 4.47
N GLY A 309 -18.35 28.30 4.34
CA GLY A 309 -19.16 27.85 5.47
C GLY A 309 -18.68 26.51 6.05
N LEU A 310 -18.20 25.60 5.21
CA LEU A 310 -17.60 24.33 5.64
C LEU A 310 -16.28 24.55 6.38
N LEU A 311 -15.39 25.38 5.83
CA LEU A 311 -14.09 25.69 6.45
C LEU A 311 -14.28 26.27 7.85
N VAL A 312 -15.17 27.25 7.98
CA VAL A 312 -15.51 27.85 9.28
C VAL A 312 -16.15 26.82 10.21
N ALA A 313 -17.08 25.99 9.72
CA ALA A 313 -17.68 24.93 10.53
C ALA A 313 -16.63 23.92 11.04
N VAL A 314 -15.62 23.55 10.23
CA VAL A 314 -14.53 22.68 10.66
C VAL A 314 -13.63 23.36 11.70
N PHE A 315 -13.34 24.66 11.58
CA PHE A 315 -12.62 25.37 12.64
C PHE A 315 -13.41 25.42 13.96
N MET A 316 -14.73 25.62 13.89
CA MET A 316 -15.59 25.72 15.07
C MET A 316 -15.76 24.38 15.80
N VAL A 317 -16.01 23.30 15.07
CA VAL A 317 -16.43 22.01 15.67
C VAL A 317 -15.69 20.79 15.14
N GLY A 318 -14.77 20.96 14.19
CA GLY A 318 -13.97 19.89 13.60
C GLY A 318 -12.98 19.30 14.60
N LYS A 319 -13.11 18.00 14.85
CA LYS A 319 -12.22 17.23 15.74
C LYS A 319 -11.28 16.29 14.99
N ARG A 320 -11.50 16.09 13.69
CA ARG A 320 -10.70 15.19 12.86
C ARG A 320 -9.45 15.91 12.39
N GLU A 321 -8.28 15.34 12.64
CA GLU A 321 -6.99 15.93 12.25
C GLU A 321 -6.89 16.10 10.73
N ASP A 322 -7.30 15.09 9.96
CA ASP A 322 -7.31 15.13 8.49
C ASP A 322 -8.06 16.35 7.95
N MET A 323 -9.33 16.53 8.36
CA MET A 323 -10.13 17.68 7.94
C MET A 323 -9.57 19.01 8.44
N ARG A 324 -8.99 19.06 9.64
CA ARG A 324 -8.38 20.30 10.18
C ARG A 324 -7.15 20.73 9.39
N GLU A 325 -6.27 19.80 9.02
CA GLU A 325 -5.09 20.10 8.22
C GLU A 325 -5.48 20.59 6.81
N ILE A 326 -6.41 19.90 6.17
CA ILE A 326 -6.92 20.35 4.86
C ILE A 326 -7.60 21.71 4.98
N THR A 327 -8.33 21.97 6.07
CA THR A 327 -8.95 23.29 6.33
C THR A 327 -7.88 24.38 6.42
N LYS A 328 -6.79 24.17 7.15
CA LYS A 328 -5.67 25.14 7.25
C LYS A 328 -5.07 25.42 5.88
N LEU A 329 -4.73 24.38 5.13
CA LEU A 329 -4.13 24.49 3.80
C LEU A 329 -5.06 25.18 2.79
N SER A 330 -6.37 24.97 2.92
CA SER A 330 -7.37 25.47 1.98
C SER A 330 -7.96 26.82 2.34
N SER A 331 -7.67 27.35 3.54
CA SER A 331 -8.27 28.62 4.00
C SER A 331 -7.85 29.80 3.14
N ALA A 332 -6.55 29.91 2.82
CA ALA A 332 -6.06 31.00 1.98
C ALA A 332 -6.61 30.92 0.54
N PRO A 333 -6.53 29.79 -0.19
CA PRO A 333 -7.20 29.63 -1.48
C PRO A 333 -8.72 29.89 -1.42
N GLY A 334 -9.37 29.43 -0.34
CA GLY A 334 -10.82 29.57 -0.16
C GLY A 334 -11.30 31.02 -0.03
N ILE A 335 -10.47 31.93 0.50
CA ILE A 335 -10.79 33.36 0.51
C ILE A 335 -10.89 33.92 -0.91
N PHE A 336 -10.14 33.36 -1.86
CA PHE A 336 -10.18 33.72 -3.27
C PHE A 336 -11.11 32.81 -4.09
N ASN A 337 -12.07 32.15 -3.43
CA ASN A 337 -13.04 31.24 -4.03
C ASN A 337 -12.42 30.00 -4.72
N ILE A 338 -11.14 29.69 -4.47
CA ILE A 338 -10.43 28.50 -4.95
C ILE A 338 -10.59 27.39 -3.92
N ASN A 339 -11.32 26.32 -4.25
CA ASN A 339 -11.71 25.32 -3.27
C ASN A 339 -11.51 23.87 -3.70
N GLU A 340 -10.77 23.64 -4.78
CA GLU A 340 -10.31 22.33 -5.20
C GLU A 340 -9.55 21.62 -4.06
N PRO A 341 -8.65 22.28 -3.28
CA PRO A 341 -8.03 21.67 -2.10
C PRO A 341 -9.05 21.19 -1.05
N VAL A 342 -10.20 21.87 -0.92
CA VAL A 342 -11.28 21.46 -0.02
C VAL A 342 -12.03 20.26 -0.60
N ILE A 343 -12.49 20.36 -1.84
CA ILE A 343 -13.35 19.35 -2.48
C ILE A 343 -12.61 18.00 -2.62
N PHE A 344 -11.35 18.04 -3.02
CA PHE A 344 -10.53 16.86 -3.24
C PHE A 344 -9.73 16.42 -2.01
N GLY A 345 -9.36 17.36 -1.14
CA GLY A 345 -8.68 17.02 0.11
C GLY A 345 -9.64 16.42 1.13
N MET A 346 -10.82 17.03 1.33
CA MET A 346 -11.80 16.53 2.28
C MET A 346 -12.63 15.39 1.68
N PRO A 347 -13.19 14.49 2.52
CA PRO A 347 -14.08 13.45 2.04
C PRO A 347 -15.46 14.07 1.75
N ILE A 348 -15.56 14.96 0.77
CA ILE A 348 -16.81 15.52 0.25
C ILE A 348 -17.28 14.67 -0.93
N MET A 349 -16.35 14.35 -1.83
CA MET A 349 -16.60 13.43 -2.95
C MET A 349 -17.01 12.06 -2.43
N LEU A 350 -18.12 11.54 -2.96
CA LEU A 350 -18.62 10.18 -2.71
C LEU A 350 -18.90 9.87 -1.23
N ASN A 351 -18.80 10.87 -0.35
CA ASN A 351 -19.17 10.77 1.05
C ASN A 351 -20.57 11.34 1.21
N PRO A 352 -21.56 10.49 1.51
CA PRO A 352 -22.94 10.93 1.55
C PRO A 352 -23.25 11.96 2.64
N ILE A 353 -22.44 12.02 3.69
CA ILE A 353 -22.65 12.93 4.82
C ILE A 353 -22.32 14.37 4.40
N LEU A 354 -21.17 14.58 3.75
CA LEU A 354 -20.74 15.93 3.34
C LEU A 354 -21.25 16.32 1.95
N ALA A 355 -21.62 15.36 1.10
CA ALA A 355 -22.25 15.63 -0.19
C ALA A 355 -23.61 16.35 -0.05
N ILE A 356 -24.42 16.00 0.95
CA ILE A 356 -25.72 16.64 1.18
C ILE A 356 -25.58 18.15 1.42
N PRO A 357 -24.87 18.63 2.47
CA PRO A 357 -24.73 20.07 2.71
C PRO A 357 -24.01 20.74 1.54
N PHE A 358 -23.07 20.07 0.88
CA PHE A 358 -22.39 20.59 -0.31
C PHE A 358 -23.33 20.86 -1.49
N ILE A 359 -24.32 19.99 -1.71
CA ILE A 359 -25.33 20.18 -2.76
C ILE A 359 -26.36 21.25 -2.38
N ILE A 360 -26.90 21.21 -1.17
CA ILE A 360 -28.07 22.05 -0.82
C ILE A 360 -27.70 23.49 -0.47
N THR A 361 -26.51 23.72 0.11
CA THR A 361 -26.10 25.05 0.57
C THR A 361 -26.15 26.11 -0.54
N PRO A 362 -25.53 25.90 -1.72
CA PRO A 362 -25.57 26.90 -2.79
C PRO A 362 -26.97 27.13 -3.36
N LEU A 363 -27.88 26.15 -3.24
CA LEU A 363 -29.28 26.30 -3.66
C LEU A 363 -30.04 27.22 -2.69
N ILE A 364 -29.80 27.05 -1.39
CA ILE A 364 -30.41 27.86 -0.34
C ILE A 364 -29.88 29.29 -0.39
N THR A 365 -28.56 29.47 -0.44
CA THR A 365 -27.95 30.81 -0.47
C THR A 365 -28.28 31.56 -1.76
N GLY A 366 -28.35 30.86 -2.90
CA GLY A 366 -28.84 31.43 -4.15
C GLY A 366 -30.30 31.90 -4.08
N THR A 367 -31.17 31.13 -3.42
CA THR A 367 -32.56 31.51 -3.18
C THR A 367 -32.67 32.76 -2.30
N ILE A 368 -31.89 32.82 -1.21
CA ILE A 368 -31.81 34.00 -0.33
C ILE A 368 -31.37 35.23 -1.12
N GLY A 369 -30.27 35.12 -1.88
CA GLY A 369 -29.76 36.21 -2.70
C GLY A 369 -30.77 36.69 -3.74
N TYR A 370 -31.51 35.77 -4.37
CA TYR A 370 -32.54 36.10 -5.35
C TYR A 370 -33.67 36.92 -4.72
N PHE A 371 -34.24 36.46 -3.61
CA PHE A 371 -35.35 37.17 -2.96
C PHE A 371 -34.91 38.50 -2.32
N ALA A 372 -33.71 38.56 -1.74
CA ALA A 372 -33.16 39.83 -1.24
C ALA A 372 -33.02 40.85 -2.39
N THR A 373 -32.58 40.41 -3.56
CA THR A 373 -32.46 41.28 -4.74
C THR A 373 -33.82 41.65 -5.33
N ALA A 374 -34.74 40.69 -5.42
CA ALA A 374 -36.09 40.90 -5.98
C ALA A 374 -36.96 41.82 -5.13
N THR A 375 -36.74 41.83 -3.81
CA THR A 375 -37.47 42.70 -2.86
C THR A 375 -36.81 44.05 -2.62
N GLY A 376 -35.64 44.30 -3.24
CA GLY A 376 -34.90 45.57 -3.10
C GLY A 376 -34.06 45.68 -1.83
N ILE A 377 -33.93 44.61 -1.04
CA ILE A 377 -33.03 44.56 0.12
C ILE A 377 -31.57 44.57 -0.31
N ALA A 378 -31.27 43.97 -1.47
CA ALA A 378 -29.95 44.02 -2.11
C ALA A 378 -30.08 44.58 -3.53
N ALA A 379 -29.10 45.36 -3.97
CA ALA A 379 -29.05 45.87 -5.34
C ALA A 379 -28.70 44.76 -6.35
N LYS A 380 -29.16 44.96 -7.60
CA LYS A 380 -28.77 44.13 -8.74
C LYS A 380 -27.30 44.41 -9.10
N ALA A 381 -26.57 43.38 -9.51
CA ALA A 381 -25.18 43.55 -9.94
C ALA A 381 -25.12 44.32 -11.27
N VAL A 382 -24.20 45.29 -11.33
CA VAL A 382 -23.97 46.19 -12.46
C VAL A 382 -22.50 46.24 -12.90
N VAL A 383 -21.58 45.68 -12.09
CA VAL A 383 -20.16 45.57 -12.42
C VAL A 383 -19.75 44.10 -12.48
N MET A 384 -19.06 43.72 -13.55
CA MET A 384 -18.45 42.39 -13.67
C MET A 384 -17.15 42.36 -12.85
N VAL A 385 -17.21 41.73 -11.67
CA VAL A 385 -16.03 41.50 -10.84
C VAL A 385 -15.37 40.16 -11.18
N PRO A 386 -14.03 40.03 -11.11
CA PRO A 386 -13.37 38.75 -11.26
C PRO A 386 -13.82 37.76 -10.19
N TRP A 387 -14.09 36.51 -10.56
CA TRP A 387 -14.53 35.46 -9.62
C TRP A 387 -13.57 35.19 -8.44
N PRO A 388 -12.23 35.40 -8.52
CA PRO A 388 -11.36 35.25 -7.36
C PRO A 388 -11.48 36.38 -6.34
N MET A 389 -12.27 37.42 -6.63
CA MET A 389 -12.48 38.55 -5.73
C MET A 389 -13.00 38.04 -4.38
N PRO A 390 -12.36 38.40 -3.25
CA PRO A 390 -12.77 37.91 -1.95
C PRO A 390 -14.25 38.18 -1.65
N PRO A 391 -14.95 37.25 -0.96
CA PRO A 391 -16.27 37.51 -0.41
C PRO A 391 -16.32 38.81 0.38
N ILE A 392 -17.50 39.41 0.49
CA ILE A 392 -17.79 40.73 1.06
C ILE A 392 -17.35 41.85 0.11
N VAL A 393 -16.09 41.83 -0.34
CA VAL A 393 -15.56 42.81 -1.30
C VAL A 393 -16.22 42.66 -2.66
N ASN A 394 -16.40 41.42 -3.13
CA ASN A 394 -17.04 41.15 -4.42
C ASN A 394 -18.49 41.65 -4.47
N ALA A 395 -19.27 41.47 -3.40
CA ALA A 395 -20.66 41.93 -3.33
C ALA A 395 -20.77 43.45 -3.37
N TYR A 396 -19.90 44.15 -2.62
CA TYR A 396 -19.83 45.61 -2.62
C TYR A 396 -19.49 46.14 -4.03
N LEU A 397 -18.42 45.62 -4.64
CA LEU A 397 -17.96 46.11 -5.94
C LEU A 397 -18.94 45.78 -7.08
N ALA A 398 -19.48 44.56 -7.11
CA ALA A 398 -20.39 44.12 -8.18
C ALA A 398 -21.68 44.94 -8.23
N THR A 399 -22.08 45.53 -7.10
CA THR A 399 -23.32 46.31 -6.95
C THR A 399 -23.08 47.82 -6.84
N ALA A 400 -21.89 48.28 -7.23
CA ALA A 400 -21.50 49.70 -7.16
C ALA A 400 -21.63 50.33 -5.75
N GLY A 401 -21.39 49.53 -4.71
CA GLY A 401 -21.28 49.98 -3.32
C GLY A 401 -22.49 49.70 -2.42
N ASP A 402 -23.42 48.84 -2.85
CA ASP A 402 -24.62 48.55 -2.06
C ASP A 402 -24.33 47.73 -0.80
N LEU A 403 -24.66 48.29 0.37
CA LEU A 403 -24.50 47.62 1.66
C LEU A 403 -25.54 46.53 1.90
N GLY A 404 -26.70 46.60 1.23
CA GLY A 404 -27.74 45.57 1.27
C GLY A 404 -27.25 44.23 0.70
N ALA A 405 -26.54 44.29 -0.44
CA ALA A 405 -25.89 43.14 -1.05
C ALA A 405 -24.79 42.54 -0.17
N VAL A 406 -23.98 43.38 0.48
CA VAL A 406 -22.96 42.94 1.45
C VAL A 406 -23.61 42.23 2.64
N ALA A 407 -24.64 42.82 3.23
CA ALA A 407 -25.37 42.22 4.34
C ALA A 407 -26.00 40.88 3.95
N THR A 408 -26.59 40.81 2.75
CA THR A 408 -27.17 39.57 2.20
C THR A 408 -26.11 38.48 2.04
N GLN A 409 -24.91 38.81 1.55
CA GLN A 409 -23.84 37.85 1.41
C GLN A 409 -23.33 37.34 2.77
N ILE A 410 -23.24 38.20 3.78
CA ILE A 410 -22.92 37.80 5.16
C ILE A 410 -23.97 36.83 5.69
N VAL A 411 -25.26 37.11 5.46
CA VAL A 411 -26.36 36.18 5.82
C VAL A 411 -26.17 34.83 5.12
N CYS A 412 -25.83 34.81 3.83
CA CYS A 412 -25.56 33.57 3.11
C CYS A 412 -24.37 32.78 3.71
N ILE A 413 -23.30 33.45 4.13
CA ILE A 413 -22.16 32.81 4.80
C ILE A 413 -22.60 32.22 6.15
N ILE A 414 -23.36 32.95 6.95
CA ILE A 414 -23.88 32.47 8.24
C ILE A 414 -24.78 31.25 8.03
N VAL A 415 -25.69 31.30 7.07
CA VAL A 415 -26.57 30.19 6.72
C VAL A 415 -25.77 28.98 6.25
N ALA A 416 -24.73 29.17 5.44
CA ALA A 416 -23.83 28.09 5.04
C ALA A 416 -23.13 27.43 6.23
N ILE A 417 -22.60 28.22 7.18
CA ILE A 417 -22.01 27.71 8.42
C ILE A 417 -23.04 26.87 9.19
N LEU A 418 -24.26 27.40 9.39
CA LEU A 418 -25.33 26.71 10.10
C LEU A 418 -25.74 25.39 9.42
N ILE A 419 -25.76 25.36 8.08
CA ILE A 419 -26.03 24.14 7.32
C ILE A 419 -24.90 23.13 7.52
N TYR A 420 -23.63 23.52 7.40
CA TYR A 420 -22.49 22.58 7.51
C TYR A 420 -22.23 22.07 8.92
N LEU A 421 -22.45 22.89 9.96
CA LEU A 421 -22.20 22.55 11.37
C LEU A 421 -22.72 21.16 11.81
N PRO A 422 -24.01 20.80 11.61
CA PRO A 422 -24.50 19.48 11.99
C PRO A 422 -23.82 18.35 11.23
N PHE A 423 -23.51 18.51 9.94
CA PHE A 423 -22.86 17.46 9.15
C PHE A 423 -21.39 17.28 9.50
N VAL A 424 -20.67 18.36 9.86
CA VAL A 424 -19.30 18.24 10.40
C VAL A 424 -19.32 17.48 11.74
N LYS A 425 -20.26 17.79 12.64
CA LYS A 425 -20.43 17.04 13.90
C LYS A 425 -20.79 15.56 13.67
N ILE A 426 -21.68 15.27 12.71
CA ILE A 426 -22.05 13.90 12.34
C ILE A 426 -20.86 13.18 11.70
N SER A 427 -20.10 13.84 10.82
CA SER A 427 -18.88 13.30 10.19
C SER A 427 -17.82 12.97 11.24
N ASN A 428 -17.62 13.83 12.24
CA ASN A 428 -16.74 13.56 13.39
C ASN A 428 -17.21 12.31 14.15
N THR A 429 -18.50 12.22 14.49
CA THR A 429 -19.06 11.08 15.21
C THR A 429 -19.05 9.79 14.38
N ALA A 430 -19.26 9.86 13.06
CA ALA A 430 -19.22 8.72 12.15
C ALA A 430 -17.80 8.21 11.94
N GLN A 431 -16.81 9.11 11.85
CA GLN A 431 -15.40 8.70 11.82
C GLN A 431 -14.96 8.20 13.19
N GLN A 432 -15.37 8.82 14.30
CA GLN A 432 -15.09 8.34 15.64
C GLN A 432 -15.76 7.00 15.89
N LYS A 433 -16.99 6.75 15.39
CA LYS A 433 -17.63 5.43 15.38
C LYS A 433 -16.93 4.46 14.46
N LYS A 434 -16.43 4.86 13.29
CA LYS A 434 -15.59 3.99 12.46
C LYS A 434 -14.24 3.71 13.12
N LEU A 435 -13.64 4.66 13.83
CA LEU A 435 -12.40 4.50 14.59
C LEU A 435 -12.64 3.71 15.87
N VAL A 436 -13.82 3.81 16.48
CA VAL A 436 -14.28 3.03 17.63
C VAL A 436 -14.77 1.66 17.21
N GLU A 437 -15.33 1.46 16.02
CA GLU A 437 -15.62 0.15 15.42
C GLU A 437 -14.32 -0.48 14.92
N LYS A 438 -13.38 0.28 14.35
CA LYS A 438 -12.04 -0.17 13.98
C LYS A 438 -11.15 -0.41 15.22
N ARG A 439 -11.41 0.29 16.34
CA ARG A 439 -10.86 0.02 17.69
C ARG A 439 -11.61 -1.10 18.42
N ASN A 440 -12.92 -1.27 18.22
CA ASN A 440 -13.72 -2.35 18.80
C ASN A 440 -13.57 -3.65 18.00
N ILE A 441 -13.04 -3.57 16.77
CA ILE A 441 -12.47 -4.68 16.00
C ILE A 441 -11.03 -4.98 16.46
N MET A 442 -10.43 -4.20 17.38
CA MET A 442 -9.12 -4.48 17.99
C MET A 442 -9.03 -3.99 19.45
N LYS A 443 -9.86 -4.55 20.33
CA LYS A 443 -9.36 -4.94 21.65
C LYS A 443 -9.08 -6.44 21.57
N LEU A 444 -7.98 -6.80 20.90
CA LEU A 444 -7.40 -8.10 21.13
C LEU A 444 -6.77 -8.01 22.52
N SER A 445 -7.32 -8.75 23.47
CA SER A 445 -6.67 -8.90 24.76
C SER A 445 -5.48 -9.84 24.54
N ILE A 446 -4.28 -9.34 24.79
CA ILE A 446 -3.14 -10.22 24.97
C ILE A 446 -3.35 -10.93 26.31
N PRO A 447 -3.30 -12.27 26.38
CA PRO A 447 -3.37 -12.97 27.66
C PRO A 447 -2.28 -12.46 28.62
N GLU A 448 -2.57 -12.38 29.91
CA GLU A 448 -1.67 -11.77 30.91
C GLU A 448 -0.28 -12.42 30.94
N ASN A 449 -0.22 -13.74 30.71
CA ASN A 449 1.03 -14.52 30.68
C ASN A 449 1.57 -14.77 29.27
N PHE A 450 1.08 -14.04 28.25
CA PHE A 450 1.53 -14.25 26.87
C PHE A 450 2.93 -13.66 26.67
N ILE A 451 3.83 -14.47 26.12
CA ILE A 451 5.23 -14.06 25.89
C ILE A 451 5.28 -13.06 24.73
N LEU A 452 5.96 -11.94 24.97
CA LEU A 452 6.29 -10.92 23.98
C LEU A 452 7.81 -10.72 24.01
N GLY A 453 8.49 -11.49 23.18
CA GLY A 453 9.95 -11.57 23.18
C GLY A 453 10.57 -11.22 21.85
N ALA A 454 11.88 -11.40 21.78
CA ALA A 454 12.66 -11.29 20.56
C ALA A 454 13.77 -12.34 20.55
N ALA A 455 14.20 -12.72 19.36
CA ALA A 455 15.15 -13.80 19.14
C ALA A 455 16.37 -13.33 18.32
N SER A 456 17.50 -13.99 18.57
CA SER A 456 18.76 -13.88 17.83
C SER A 456 19.50 -15.23 17.87
N SER A 457 20.77 -15.26 17.47
CA SER A 457 21.66 -16.40 17.69
C SER A 457 23.11 -15.96 17.86
N ALA A 458 23.90 -16.77 18.56
CA ALA A 458 25.28 -16.44 18.90
C ALA A 458 26.13 -16.13 17.67
N TRP A 459 26.24 -17.03 16.69
CA TRP A 459 27.07 -16.76 15.49
C TRP A 459 26.61 -15.53 14.67
N GLN A 460 25.35 -15.10 14.79
CA GLN A 460 24.83 -13.94 14.08
C GLN A 460 25.05 -12.61 14.82
N THR A 461 25.43 -12.64 16.10
CA THR A 461 25.57 -11.45 16.96
C THR A 461 26.92 -11.34 17.68
N GLU A 462 27.49 -12.44 18.18
CA GLU A 462 28.68 -12.47 19.06
C GLU A 462 29.96 -11.94 18.39
N GLY A 463 30.29 -12.44 17.20
CA GLY A 463 31.59 -12.23 16.58
C GLY A 463 32.66 -13.24 17.03
N TRP A 464 33.87 -13.15 16.46
CA TRP A 464 34.96 -14.11 16.72
C TRP A 464 35.90 -13.71 17.85
N LYS A 465 35.70 -12.53 18.45
CA LYS A 465 36.60 -12.03 19.49
C LYS A 465 36.64 -12.99 20.68
N GLY A 466 37.83 -13.48 21.02
CA GLY A 466 38.04 -14.43 22.12
C GLY A 466 37.82 -15.90 21.75
N LYS A 467 37.61 -16.24 20.48
CA LYS A 467 37.66 -17.65 20.04
C LYS A 467 39.09 -18.19 20.10
N LYS A 468 39.24 -19.42 20.59
CA LYS A 468 40.49 -20.20 20.64
C LYS A 468 40.67 -21.02 19.36
N GLU A 469 41.88 -21.54 19.15
CA GLU A 469 42.16 -22.45 18.04
C GLU A 469 41.26 -23.70 18.12
N GLY A 470 40.68 -24.12 16.98
CA GLY A 470 39.76 -25.26 16.91
C GLY A 470 38.28 -24.95 17.23
N GLN A 471 37.93 -23.70 17.54
CA GLN A 471 36.55 -23.26 17.86
C GLN A 471 35.78 -22.66 16.66
N ASP A 472 36.19 -22.99 15.43
CA ASP A 472 35.42 -22.60 14.26
C ASP A 472 34.15 -23.45 14.14
N SER A 473 33.05 -22.79 13.84
CA SER A 473 31.77 -23.41 13.48
C SER A 473 31.63 -23.57 11.97
N TYR A 474 30.61 -24.33 11.53
CA TYR A 474 30.23 -24.41 10.12
C TYR A 474 30.05 -23.03 9.44
N PRO A 475 29.29 -22.05 10.00
CA PRO A 475 29.19 -20.70 9.43
C PRO A 475 30.53 -19.98 9.30
N ASP A 476 31.46 -20.19 10.25
CA ASP A 476 32.79 -19.59 10.19
C ASP A 476 33.59 -20.16 9.02
N SER A 477 33.60 -21.48 8.87
CA SER A 477 34.27 -22.15 7.75
C SER A 477 33.65 -21.73 6.42
N TRP A 478 32.31 -21.65 6.33
CA TRP A 478 31.65 -21.17 5.13
C TRP A 478 32.09 -19.74 4.78
N TYR A 479 32.12 -18.82 5.75
CA TYR A 479 32.59 -17.46 5.54
C TYR A 479 34.07 -17.38 5.14
N LYS A 480 34.95 -18.18 5.77
CA LYS A 480 36.38 -18.23 5.44
C LYS A 480 36.64 -18.75 4.02
N ASN A 481 35.88 -19.74 3.58
CA ASN A 481 36.04 -20.36 2.26
C ASN A 481 35.34 -19.56 1.14
N GLU A 482 34.20 -18.93 1.43
CA GLU A 482 33.37 -18.30 0.40
C GLU A 482 32.95 -16.87 0.76
N LYS A 483 33.87 -16.04 1.27
CA LYS A 483 33.56 -14.65 1.62
C LYS A 483 32.84 -13.85 0.51
N PHE A 484 33.06 -14.21 -0.75
CA PHE A 484 32.43 -13.56 -1.92
C PHE A 484 30.90 -13.78 -2.02
N VAL A 485 30.32 -14.81 -1.39
CA VAL A 485 28.85 -15.01 -1.39
C VAL A 485 28.14 -14.14 -0.36
N TRP A 486 28.89 -13.53 0.56
CA TRP A 486 28.35 -12.70 1.62
C TRP A 486 28.24 -11.25 1.17
N HIS A 487 27.05 -10.66 1.32
CA HIS A 487 26.79 -9.31 0.83
C HIS A 487 27.77 -8.29 1.42
N ASN A 488 28.46 -7.56 0.53
CA ASN A 488 29.55 -6.63 0.86
C ASN A 488 30.70 -7.24 1.68
N GLY A 489 30.81 -8.58 1.72
CA GLY A 489 31.80 -9.29 2.50
C GLY A 489 31.59 -9.25 4.01
N TYR A 490 30.44 -8.76 4.51
CA TYR A 490 30.11 -8.80 5.94
C TYR A 490 29.65 -10.20 6.34
N GLY A 491 30.07 -10.66 7.52
CA GLY A 491 29.78 -12.02 7.99
C GLY A 491 30.00 -12.17 9.49
N PRO A 492 30.14 -13.40 9.99
CA PRO A 492 30.18 -13.69 11.44
C PRO A 492 31.43 -13.21 12.17
N ALA A 493 32.44 -12.69 11.45
CA ALA A 493 33.72 -12.30 12.06
C ALA A 493 33.58 -11.22 13.14
N VAL A 494 32.75 -10.20 12.88
CA VAL A 494 32.39 -9.15 13.85
C VAL A 494 30.93 -9.29 14.28
N ALA A 495 30.06 -9.72 13.36
CA ALA A 495 28.62 -9.76 13.57
C ALA A 495 28.08 -8.40 14.07
N THR A 496 27.46 -8.35 15.25
CA THR A 496 27.04 -7.10 15.92
C THR A 496 27.80 -6.82 17.19
N ASN A 497 28.94 -7.47 17.38
CA ASN A 497 29.82 -7.29 18.54
C ASN A 497 29.15 -7.57 19.90
N PHE A 498 28.19 -8.50 19.94
CA PHE A 498 27.44 -8.82 21.16
C PHE A 498 28.34 -9.36 22.28
N MET A 499 29.47 -10.02 21.94
CA MET A 499 30.46 -10.47 22.93
C MET A 499 30.94 -9.35 23.85
N GLU A 500 31.04 -8.13 23.34
CA GLU A 500 31.53 -6.98 24.10
C GLU A 500 30.42 -6.04 24.53
N GLN A 501 29.29 -6.02 23.79
CA GLN A 501 28.23 -5.01 23.93
C GLN A 501 26.91 -5.58 24.45
N TYR A 502 26.85 -6.85 24.89
CA TYR A 502 25.62 -7.46 25.39
C TYR A 502 24.91 -6.63 26.46
N GLN A 503 25.64 -5.92 27.31
CA GLN A 503 25.04 -5.09 28.36
C GLN A 503 24.25 -3.89 27.79
N GLU A 504 24.71 -3.27 26.68
CA GLU A 504 23.98 -2.20 25.99
C GLU A 504 22.68 -2.77 25.40
N ASP A 505 22.78 -3.92 24.73
CA ASP A 505 21.63 -4.62 24.16
C ASP A 505 20.60 -5.01 25.23
N VAL A 506 21.05 -5.56 26.37
CA VAL A 506 20.17 -5.90 27.50
C VAL A 506 19.50 -4.66 28.11
N ASN A 507 20.22 -3.54 28.21
CA ASN A 507 19.63 -2.29 28.68
C ASN A 507 18.51 -1.80 27.74
N LEU A 508 18.70 -1.94 26.43
CA LEU A 508 17.68 -1.63 25.43
C LEU A 508 16.48 -2.58 25.52
N MET A 509 16.71 -3.88 25.73
CA MET A 509 15.62 -4.85 25.96
C MET A 509 14.74 -4.45 27.15
N LYS A 510 15.37 -3.99 28.24
CA LYS A 510 14.67 -3.47 29.43
C LYS A 510 13.87 -2.21 29.11
N GLU A 511 14.47 -1.27 28.38
CA GLU A 511 13.84 0.00 28.01
C GLU A 511 12.56 -0.21 27.20
N ILE A 512 12.58 -1.14 26.23
CA ILE A 512 11.41 -1.45 25.40
C ILE A 512 10.40 -2.38 26.08
N GLY A 513 10.70 -2.88 27.29
CA GLY A 513 9.83 -3.77 28.05
C GLY A 513 9.73 -5.20 27.47
N LEU A 514 10.82 -5.71 26.89
CA LEU A 514 10.88 -7.07 26.36
C LEU A 514 10.74 -8.10 27.50
N THR A 515 9.87 -9.10 27.38
CA THR A 515 9.67 -10.05 28.49
C THR A 515 10.62 -11.23 28.44
N HIS A 516 10.99 -11.67 27.23
CA HIS A 516 11.86 -12.82 27.02
C HIS A 516 12.84 -12.55 25.88
N TYR A 517 14.06 -13.06 26.01
CA TYR A 517 15.07 -13.00 24.95
C TYR A 517 15.60 -14.40 24.67
N ARG A 518 15.54 -14.81 23.41
CA ARG A 518 16.06 -16.09 22.95
C ARG A 518 17.36 -15.88 22.17
N THR A 519 18.42 -16.58 22.57
CA THR A 519 19.68 -16.68 21.82
C THR A 519 20.18 -18.12 21.85
N SER A 520 21.35 -18.41 21.27
CA SER A 520 22.02 -19.71 21.34
C SER A 520 23.30 -19.66 22.18
N ILE A 521 23.70 -20.82 22.69
CA ILE A 521 25.07 -21.06 23.14
C ILE A 521 25.83 -21.60 21.92
N ASN A 522 26.95 -20.98 21.56
CA ASN A 522 27.74 -21.42 20.43
C ASN A 522 28.49 -22.71 20.78
N TRP A 523 27.99 -23.85 20.32
CA TRP A 523 28.58 -25.16 20.62
C TRP A 523 30.05 -25.27 20.20
N SER A 524 30.43 -24.71 19.05
CA SER A 524 31.84 -24.66 18.60
C SER A 524 32.74 -23.85 19.51
N ARG A 525 32.19 -22.93 20.30
CA ARG A 525 32.98 -22.11 21.22
C ARG A 525 32.96 -22.64 22.65
N PHE A 526 32.03 -23.53 22.97
CA PHE A 526 31.82 -24.00 24.33
C PHE A 526 32.92 -24.92 24.87
N PHE A 527 33.69 -25.56 24.00
CA PHE A 527 34.76 -26.48 24.38
C PHE A 527 36.11 -26.08 23.79
N THR A 528 37.17 -26.39 24.53
CA THR A 528 38.55 -26.44 24.01
C THR A 528 38.95 -27.85 23.59
N ASP A 529 38.28 -28.88 24.12
CA ASP A 529 38.41 -30.27 23.70
C ASP A 529 37.04 -30.92 23.64
N TYR A 530 36.56 -31.20 22.43
CA TYR A 530 35.23 -31.76 22.19
C TYR A 530 35.11 -33.23 22.55
N GLU A 531 36.19 -34.02 22.46
CA GLU A 531 36.12 -35.47 22.74
C GLU A 531 36.04 -35.75 24.23
N ASN A 532 36.78 -34.96 25.01
CA ASN A 532 36.82 -35.04 26.46
C ASN A 532 35.86 -34.05 27.16
N LEU A 533 35.11 -33.26 26.38
CA LEU A 533 34.16 -32.25 26.85
C LEU A 533 34.79 -31.23 27.83
N ILE A 534 36.01 -30.79 27.53
CA ILE A 534 36.71 -29.78 28.35
C ILE A 534 36.20 -28.39 27.97
N VAL A 535 35.44 -27.78 28.90
CA VAL A 535 34.75 -26.51 28.71
C VAL A 535 35.74 -25.37 28.55
N ASP A 536 35.43 -24.44 27.65
CA ASP A 536 36.05 -23.13 27.63
C ASP A 536 35.43 -22.25 28.72
N GLU A 537 36.07 -22.16 29.88
CA GLU A 537 35.55 -21.40 31.03
C GLU A 537 35.41 -19.90 30.75
N ASP A 538 36.19 -19.33 29.80
CA ASP A 538 36.06 -17.91 29.45
C ASP A 538 34.74 -17.65 28.71
N TYR A 539 34.39 -18.51 27.75
CA TYR A 539 33.14 -18.40 27.03
C TYR A 539 31.94 -18.83 27.89
N ALA A 540 32.09 -19.86 28.72
CA ALA A 540 31.06 -20.24 29.68
C ALA A 540 30.75 -19.10 30.67
N GLY A 541 31.78 -18.42 31.17
CA GLY A 541 31.62 -17.22 32.01
C GLY A 541 30.88 -16.09 31.30
N HIS A 542 31.13 -15.86 30.01
CA HIS A 542 30.36 -14.88 29.23
C HIS A 542 28.87 -15.23 29.15
N ILE A 543 28.51 -16.50 28.96
CA ILE A 543 27.11 -16.93 28.96
C ILE A 543 26.47 -16.72 30.34
N ASP A 544 27.20 -16.99 31.42
CA ASP A 544 26.75 -16.65 32.79
C ASP A 544 26.45 -15.15 32.93
N ASP A 545 27.34 -14.29 32.46
CA ASP A 545 27.19 -12.84 32.52
C ASP A 545 25.97 -12.35 31.72
N VAL A 546 25.73 -12.90 30.53
CA VAL A 546 24.56 -12.58 29.70
C VAL A 546 23.26 -13.01 30.39
N ILE A 547 23.21 -14.23 30.94
CA ILE A 547 22.04 -14.74 31.67
C ILE A 547 21.73 -13.85 32.87
N ASN A 548 22.75 -13.50 33.66
CA ASN A 548 22.58 -12.68 34.84
C ASN A 548 22.09 -11.27 34.46
N ALA A 549 22.69 -10.66 33.44
CA ALA A 549 22.26 -9.34 32.95
C ALA A 549 20.80 -9.34 32.48
N LEU A 550 20.36 -10.36 31.75
CA LEU A 550 18.97 -10.51 31.31
C LEU A 550 18.01 -10.60 32.50
N LEU A 551 18.33 -11.43 33.50
CA LEU A 551 17.51 -11.58 34.70
C LEU A 551 17.44 -10.29 35.53
N GLU A 552 18.56 -9.57 35.69
CA GLU A 552 18.60 -8.24 36.34
C GLU A 552 17.77 -7.19 35.59
N ALA A 553 17.64 -7.35 34.28
CA ALA A 553 16.77 -6.54 33.43
C ALA A 553 15.29 -6.96 33.48
N ASN A 554 14.94 -8.04 34.18
CA ASN A 554 13.62 -8.70 34.15
C ASN A 554 13.23 -9.24 32.76
N VAL A 555 14.21 -9.70 32.00
CA VAL A 555 14.04 -10.38 30.72
C VAL A 555 14.35 -11.86 30.93
N GLU A 556 13.38 -12.76 30.75
CA GLU A 556 13.61 -14.20 30.97
C GLU A 556 14.45 -14.79 29.80
N PRO A 557 15.62 -15.41 30.09
CA PRO A 557 16.47 -15.99 29.05
C PRO A 557 15.90 -17.31 28.54
N MET A 558 15.92 -17.48 27.22
CA MET A 558 15.71 -18.76 26.56
C MET A 558 16.95 -19.15 25.76
N LEU A 559 17.45 -20.36 25.94
CA LEU A 559 18.70 -20.79 25.30
C LEU A 559 18.50 -21.93 24.32
N CYS A 560 19.02 -21.74 23.11
CA CYS A 560 19.14 -22.77 22.09
C CYS A 560 20.54 -23.38 22.14
N LEU A 561 20.65 -24.71 22.13
CA LEU A 561 21.93 -25.39 22.23
C LEU A 561 22.72 -25.37 20.91
N GLU A 562 22.04 -25.30 19.77
CA GLU A 562 22.69 -25.20 18.46
C GLU A 562 21.85 -24.38 17.48
N HIS A 563 22.49 -23.44 16.79
CA HIS A 563 21.91 -22.74 15.64
C HIS A 563 22.91 -22.74 14.48
N TYR A 564 23.07 -23.88 13.82
CA TYR A 564 24.00 -24.15 12.70
C TYR A 564 25.48 -24.23 13.11
N GLU A 565 25.77 -24.15 14.40
CA GLU A 565 27.11 -23.98 14.98
C GLU A 565 27.85 -25.31 15.21
N LEU A 566 27.64 -26.31 14.34
CA LEU A 566 28.40 -27.57 14.37
C LEU A 566 29.91 -27.26 14.32
N PRO A 567 30.72 -27.78 15.26
CA PRO A 567 32.16 -27.57 15.26
C PRO A 567 32.82 -28.12 13.99
N VAL A 568 33.72 -27.34 13.38
CA VAL A 568 34.52 -27.79 12.22
C VAL A 568 35.37 -28.99 12.60
N TYR A 569 35.94 -29.01 13.81
CA TYR A 569 36.68 -30.16 14.34
C TYR A 569 35.89 -31.48 14.24
N LEU A 570 34.62 -31.47 14.67
CA LEU A 570 33.75 -32.65 14.61
C LEU A 570 33.30 -32.97 13.18
N SER A 571 33.17 -31.94 12.34
CA SER A 571 32.88 -32.10 10.91
C SER A 571 34.02 -32.82 10.19
N GLU A 572 35.26 -32.41 10.41
CA GLU A 572 36.44 -33.00 9.76
C GLU A 572 36.77 -34.39 10.31
N LYS A 573 36.68 -34.58 11.63
CA LYS A 573 37.07 -35.84 12.28
C LYS A 573 36.04 -36.95 12.12
N TYR A 574 34.75 -36.60 12.13
CA TYR A 574 33.65 -37.57 12.19
C TYR A 574 32.59 -37.40 11.10
N ASP A 575 32.82 -36.57 10.09
CA ASP A 575 31.82 -36.21 9.09
C ASP A 575 30.54 -35.62 9.71
N GLY A 576 30.69 -34.87 10.81
CA GLY A 576 29.62 -34.16 11.47
C GLY A 576 28.49 -35.08 11.95
N TRP A 577 27.25 -34.71 11.64
CA TRP A 577 26.08 -35.49 12.03
C TRP A 577 25.92 -36.81 11.28
N SER A 578 26.85 -37.20 10.39
CA SER A 578 26.87 -38.57 9.85
C SER A 578 27.27 -39.57 10.93
N SER A 579 27.98 -39.13 11.97
CA SER A 579 28.52 -40.01 13.02
C SER A 579 27.66 -40.02 14.27
N ARG A 580 27.32 -41.22 14.72
CA ARG A 580 26.67 -41.49 16.00
C ARG A 580 27.49 -41.00 17.21
N LYS A 581 28.82 -40.88 17.08
CA LYS A 581 29.70 -40.30 18.10
C LYS A 581 29.42 -38.81 18.30
N VAL A 582 29.13 -38.06 17.23
CA VAL A 582 28.79 -36.62 17.32
C VAL A 582 27.46 -36.41 18.04
N VAL A 583 26.51 -37.33 17.85
CA VAL A 583 25.25 -37.36 18.61
C VAL A 583 25.51 -37.50 20.12
N ASP A 584 26.38 -38.43 20.53
CA ASP A 584 26.74 -38.59 21.95
C ASP A 584 27.48 -37.37 22.52
N LEU A 585 28.39 -36.77 21.74
CA LEU A 585 29.11 -35.56 22.17
C LEU A 585 28.16 -34.37 22.34
N TYR A 586 27.17 -34.24 21.47
CA TYR A 586 26.11 -33.24 21.62
C TYR A 586 25.28 -33.48 22.88
N ALA A 587 24.91 -34.72 23.19
CA ALA A 587 24.18 -35.04 24.42
C ALA A 587 25.00 -34.72 25.69
N GLY A 588 26.31 -35.00 25.66
CA GLY A 588 27.24 -34.60 26.73
C GLY A 588 27.34 -33.08 26.87
N TYR A 589 27.44 -32.36 25.76
CA TYR A 589 27.38 -30.90 25.72
C TYR A 589 26.10 -30.34 26.34
N ALA A 590 24.94 -30.82 25.88
CA ALA A 590 23.64 -30.42 26.38
C ALA A 590 23.56 -30.61 27.90
N LYS A 591 23.98 -31.78 28.40
CA LYS A 591 24.01 -32.07 29.83
C LYS A 591 24.83 -31.04 30.62
N ILE A 592 26.05 -30.73 30.17
CA ILE A 592 26.94 -29.77 30.85
C ILE A 592 26.32 -28.37 30.83
N ALA A 593 25.73 -27.94 29.71
CA ALA A 593 25.05 -26.65 29.62
C ALA A 593 23.85 -26.57 30.58
N PHE A 594 23.06 -27.64 30.68
CA PHE A 594 21.94 -27.73 31.62
C PHE A 594 22.40 -27.71 33.08
N GLU A 595 23.48 -28.43 33.42
CA GLU A 595 24.04 -28.42 34.77
C GLU A 595 24.53 -27.02 35.19
N ARG A 596 25.09 -26.25 34.26
CA ARG A 596 25.64 -24.91 34.53
C ARG A 596 24.56 -23.83 34.63
N TYR A 597 23.58 -23.85 33.74
CA TYR A 597 22.65 -22.72 33.58
C TYR A 597 21.19 -23.07 33.88
N GLY A 598 20.87 -24.35 34.08
CA GLY A 598 19.49 -24.83 34.28
C GLY A 598 18.86 -24.43 35.61
N ASP A 599 19.64 -23.86 36.53
CA ASP A 599 19.16 -23.21 37.75
C ASP A 599 18.43 -21.88 37.46
N ARG A 600 18.83 -21.19 36.39
CA ARG A 600 18.34 -19.86 35.99
C ARG A 600 17.53 -19.88 34.68
N VAL A 601 17.89 -20.76 33.75
CA VAL A 601 17.25 -20.87 32.43
C VAL A 601 16.18 -21.96 32.45
N LYS A 602 14.93 -21.56 32.21
CA LYS A 602 13.76 -22.46 32.28
C LYS A 602 13.30 -22.99 30.93
N GLN A 603 13.69 -22.33 29.84
CA GLN A 603 13.21 -22.66 28.49
C GLN A 603 14.40 -22.94 27.58
N TRP A 604 14.52 -24.21 27.19
CA TRP A 604 15.62 -24.71 26.40
C TRP A 604 15.15 -25.16 25.03
N PHE A 605 15.97 -24.94 24.01
CA PHE A 605 15.77 -25.48 22.67
C PHE A 605 16.95 -26.33 22.27
N THR A 606 16.72 -27.56 21.82
CA THR A 606 17.80 -28.43 21.33
C THR A 606 18.43 -27.87 20.07
N PHE A 607 17.61 -27.54 19.08
CA PHE A 607 18.06 -26.98 17.81
C PHE A 607 17.22 -25.78 17.37
N ASN A 608 17.85 -24.89 16.60
CA ASN A 608 17.15 -23.99 15.70
C ASN A 608 17.12 -24.57 14.29
N GLU A 609 15.92 -24.76 13.76
CA GLU A 609 15.66 -25.21 12.39
C GLU A 609 16.57 -26.37 11.98
N PRO A 610 16.50 -27.51 12.71
CA PRO A 610 17.46 -28.59 12.54
C PRO A 610 17.56 -29.03 11.08
N ILE A 611 16.50 -28.90 10.28
CA ILE A 611 16.42 -29.21 8.84
C ILE A 611 17.31 -28.37 7.92
N VAL A 612 17.59 -27.10 8.26
CA VAL A 612 18.12 -26.14 7.29
C VAL A 612 19.53 -26.46 6.80
N PRO A 613 20.55 -26.68 7.66
CA PRO A 613 21.91 -26.91 7.19
C PRO A 613 22.02 -28.09 6.22
N GLN A 614 21.55 -29.27 6.62
CA GLN A 614 21.65 -30.46 5.77
C GLN A 614 20.81 -30.35 4.50
N THR A 615 19.67 -29.66 4.51
CA THR A 615 18.91 -29.43 3.27
C THR A 615 19.71 -28.53 2.34
N ARG A 616 20.27 -27.41 2.83
CA ARG A 616 21.01 -26.48 1.96
C ARG A 616 22.38 -26.98 1.52
N ILE A 617 23.02 -27.83 2.33
CA ILE A 617 24.34 -28.41 2.04
C ILE A 617 24.20 -29.69 1.24
N TYR A 618 23.42 -30.66 1.71
CA TYR A 618 23.40 -32.02 1.18
C TYR A 618 22.27 -32.33 0.21
N LEU A 619 21.10 -31.72 0.39
CA LEU A 619 19.99 -31.94 -0.53
C LEU A 619 20.12 -31.02 -1.76
N ASP A 620 20.15 -29.71 -1.51
CA ASP A 620 20.14 -28.66 -2.53
C ASP A 620 21.54 -28.34 -3.09
N ALA A 621 22.60 -28.62 -2.32
CA ALA A 621 23.99 -28.28 -2.63
C ALA A 621 24.23 -26.79 -2.96
N ILE A 622 23.49 -25.87 -2.33
CA ILE A 622 23.56 -24.42 -2.57
C ILE A 622 24.39 -23.64 -1.54
N ARG A 623 24.94 -24.33 -0.53
CA ARG A 623 25.89 -23.74 0.44
C ARG A 623 27.14 -24.59 0.51
N TRP A 624 28.27 -23.95 0.80
CA TRP A 624 29.53 -24.62 1.08
C TRP A 624 29.34 -25.81 2.04
N PRO A 625 29.98 -26.97 1.80
CA PRO A 625 30.91 -27.29 0.71
C PRO A 625 30.25 -27.75 -0.61
N HIS A 626 28.95 -27.51 -0.83
CA HIS A 626 28.23 -27.88 -2.06
C HIS A 626 28.20 -29.40 -2.36
N GLU A 627 28.19 -30.24 -1.34
CA GLU A 627 28.14 -31.70 -1.49
C GLU A 627 26.70 -32.18 -1.75
N GLN A 628 26.34 -32.61 -2.97
CA GLN A 628 25.02 -33.24 -3.19
C GLN A 628 25.02 -34.70 -2.68
N ASN A 629 24.26 -34.99 -1.62
CA ASN A 629 24.18 -36.30 -0.98
C ASN A 629 22.86 -36.51 -0.22
N THR A 630 21.83 -37.01 -0.91
CA THR A 630 20.49 -37.18 -0.32
C THR A 630 20.45 -38.20 0.83
N LYS A 631 21.30 -39.23 0.81
CA LYS A 631 21.42 -40.20 1.92
C LYS A 631 21.93 -39.52 3.19
N LYS A 632 22.99 -38.73 3.06
CA LYS A 632 23.56 -37.95 4.17
C LYS A 632 22.58 -36.92 4.71
N TRP A 633 21.82 -36.26 3.84
CA TRP A 633 20.72 -35.36 4.24
C TRP A 633 19.72 -36.06 5.18
N MET A 634 19.21 -37.23 4.79
CA MET A 634 18.23 -37.96 5.60
C MET A 634 18.86 -38.53 6.88
N LEU A 635 20.11 -39.03 6.82
CA LEU A 635 20.84 -39.48 8.00
C LEU A 635 21.04 -38.36 9.02
N TRP A 636 21.40 -37.15 8.56
CA TRP A 636 21.55 -35.97 9.42
C TRP A 636 20.21 -35.56 10.05
N ASN A 637 19.10 -35.66 9.31
CA ASN A 637 17.76 -35.43 9.87
C ASN A 637 17.48 -36.42 11.02
N TYR A 638 17.74 -37.70 10.80
CA TYR A 638 17.57 -38.74 11.81
C TYR A 638 18.44 -38.52 13.05
N HIS A 639 19.75 -38.31 12.87
CA HIS A 639 20.68 -38.11 13.98
C HIS A 639 20.40 -36.84 14.76
N LYS A 640 19.90 -35.75 14.14
CA LYS A 640 19.48 -34.56 14.88
C LYS A 640 18.19 -34.79 15.69
N ALA A 641 17.25 -35.57 15.18
CA ALA A 641 16.07 -35.97 15.97
C ALA A 641 16.48 -36.84 17.18
N LEU A 642 17.39 -37.79 16.97
CA LEU A 642 17.96 -38.60 18.05
C LEU A 642 18.73 -37.75 19.07
N ALA A 643 19.58 -36.83 18.61
CA ALA A 643 20.34 -35.91 19.46
C ALA A 643 19.41 -35.05 20.32
N SER A 644 18.28 -34.59 19.75
CA SER A 644 17.25 -33.89 20.50
C SER A 644 16.64 -34.76 21.60
N ALA A 645 16.28 -36.01 21.28
CA ALA A 645 15.75 -36.95 22.27
C ALA A 645 16.76 -37.27 23.38
N GLN A 646 18.05 -37.40 23.04
CA GLN A 646 19.11 -37.59 24.04
C GLN A 646 19.31 -36.36 24.93
N ALA A 647 19.20 -35.15 24.39
CA ALA A 647 19.24 -33.92 25.18
C ALA A 647 18.04 -33.84 26.14
N VAL A 648 16.83 -34.19 25.70
CA VAL A 648 15.65 -34.29 26.59
C VAL A 648 15.89 -35.32 27.70
N LYS A 649 16.43 -36.51 27.36
CA LYS A 649 16.79 -37.55 28.33
C LYS A 649 17.80 -37.03 29.35
N ALA A 650 18.83 -36.33 28.90
CA ALA A 650 19.85 -35.72 29.76
C ALA A 650 19.23 -34.68 30.69
N TYR A 651 18.40 -33.77 30.18
CA TYR A 651 17.70 -32.76 30.98
C TYR A 651 16.85 -33.38 32.08
N ARG A 652 16.00 -34.35 31.72
CA ARG A 652 15.12 -35.06 32.67
C ARG A 652 15.90 -35.77 33.77
N SER A 653 17.09 -36.30 33.46
CA SER A 653 17.96 -36.96 34.45
C SER A 653 18.49 -36.01 35.54
N LEU A 654 18.52 -34.70 35.28
CA LEU A 654 19.00 -33.70 36.22
C LEU A 654 17.91 -33.19 37.19
N GLY A 655 16.63 -33.50 36.95
CA GLY A 655 15.53 -33.07 37.82
C GLY A 655 15.32 -31.55 37.87
N LEU A 656 15.69 -30.84 36.81
CA LEU A 656 15.53 -29.39 36.69
C LEU A 656 14.05 -28.98 36.51
N LYS A 657 13.73 -27.72 36.82
CA LYS A 657 12.34 -27.20 36.84
C LYS A 657 11.83 -26.62 35.53
N GLY A 658 12.69 -26.49 34.53
CA GLY A 658 12.32 -25.96 33.22
C GLY A 658 11.78 -27.04 32.28
N ARG A 659 11.82 -26.73 30.99
CA ARG A 659 11.31 -27.57 29.91
C ARG A 659 12.20 -27.50 28.68
N VAL A 660 12.18 -28.55 27.87
CA VAL A 660 12.99 -28.68 26.65
C VAL A 660 12.11 -28.79 25.42
N GLY A 661 12.36 -27.92 24.46
CA GLY A 661 11.71 -27.88 23.16
C GLY A 661 12.72 -27.94 22.02
N CYS A 662 12.23 -27.71 20.83
CA CYS A 662 13.02 -27.53 19.62
C CYS A 662 12.37 -26.44 18.78
N VAL A 663 13.18 -25.59 18.15
CA VAL A 663 12.67 -24.60 17.22
C VAL A 663 12.67 -25.19 15.83
N LEU A 664 11.48 -25.34 15.25
CA LEU A 664 11.28 -25.85 13.90
C LEU A 664 10.91 -24.69 12.97
N ASN A 665 11.28 -24.82 11.69
CA ASN A 665 10.83 -23.93 10.62
C ASN A 665 9.94 -24.71 9.66
N PRO A 666 8.72 -25.05 10.10
CA PRO A 666 7.78 -25.76 9.26
C PRO A 666 7.25 -24.80 8.21
N GLU A 667 7.44 -25.06 6.93
CA GLU A 667 6.78 -24.20 5.95
C GLU A 667 5.31 -24.60 5.86
N MET A 668 4.38 -23.71 6.24
CA MET A 668 2.94 -24.00 6.12
C MET A 668 2.57 -24.17 4.65
N VAL A 669 2.16 -25.39 4.27
CA VAL A 669 2.00 -25.79 2.87
C VAL A 669 0.56 -25.58 2.41
N TYR A 670 0.41 -24.92 1.26
CA TYR A 670 -0.87 -24.73 0.58
C TYR A 670 -0.82 -25.36 -0.81
N ALA A 671 -1.75 -26.26 -1.10
CA ALA A 671 -1.96 -26.77 -2.45
C ALA A 671 -2.50 -25.67 -3.38
N ARG A 672 -2.09 -25.68 -4.65
CA ARG A 672 -2.58 -24.76 -5.69
C ARG A 672 -4.11 -24.85 -5.87
N SER A 673 -4.66 -26.06 -5.78
CA SER A 673 -6.08 -26.32 -5.98
C SER A 673 -6.55 -27.52 -5.17
N ASP A 674 -7.86 -27.79 -5.21
CA ASP A 674 -8.48 -28.93 -4.55
C ASP A 674 -8.30 -30.28 -5.27
N SER A 675 -7.55 -30.31 -6.39
CA SER A 675 -7.29 -31.55 -7.11
C SER A 675 -6.54 -32.55 -6.23
N LYS A 676 -6.80 -33.84 -6.47
CA LYS A 676 -6.16 -34.93 -5.71
C LYS A 676 -4.64 -34.87 -5.83
N GLU A 677 -4.14 -34.50 -7.01
CA GLU A 677 -2.72 -34.43 -7.34
C GLU A 677 -2.05 -33.25 -6.63
N ASP A 678 -2.67 -32.07 -6.63
CA ASP A 678 -2.14 -30.89 -5.93
C ASP A 678 -2.15 -31.10 -4.40
N LYS A 679 -3.18 -31.78 -3.86
CA LYS A 679 -3.21 -32.19 -2.44
C LYS A 679 -2.11 -33.18 -2.11
N LYS A 680 -1.90 -34.21 -2.94
CA LYS A 680 -0.82 -35.17 -2.74
C LYS A 680 0.56 -34.49 -2.80
N ALA A 681 0.75 -33.51 -3.68
CA ALA A 681 1.98 -32.72 -3.71
C ALA A 681 2.24 -31.96 -2.40
N ALA A 682 1.19 -31.37 -1.81
CA ALA A 682 1.28 -30.71 -0.50
C ALA A 682 1.57 -31.70 0.63
N GLU A 683 0.91 -32.86 0.65
CA GLU A 683 1.17 -33.95 1.62
C GLU A 683 2.62 -34.44 1.56
N MET A 684 3.18 -34.61 0.35
CA MET A 684 4.57 -35.05 0.18
C MET A 684 5.58 -33.99 0.64
N TYR A 685 5.30 -32.71 0.39
CA TYR A 685 6.12 -31.63 0.94
C TYR A 685 6.11 -31.66 2.47
N ASP A 686 4.92 -31.73 3.06
CA ASP A 686 4.75 -31.77 4.51
C ASP A 686 5.48 -32.98 5.12
N LEU A 687 5.40 -34.15 4.47
CA LEU A 687 6.05 -35.38 4.92
C LEU A 687 7.59 -35.26 4.98
N PHE A 688 8.22 -34.75 3.92
CA PHE A 688 9.69 -34.69 3.81
C PHE A 688 10.32 -33.50 4.53
N TYR A 689 9.61 -32.38 4.71
CA TYR A 689 10.18 -31.16 5.27
C TYR A 689 9.67 -30.81 6.67
N ASN A 690 8.42 -31.12 7.01
CA ASN A 690 7.85 -30.77 8.32
C ASN A 690 7.80 -31.99 9.25
N ARG A 691 7.13 -33.06 8.80
CA ARG A 691 6.85 -34.25 9.62
C ARG A 691 8.08 -35.09 9.92
N VAL A 692 9.14 -34.99 9.11
CA VAL A 692 10.44 -35.61 9.38
C VAL A 692 11.03 -35.22 10.75
N PHE A 693 10.66 -34.04 11.28
CA PHE A 693 11.02 -33.61 12.63
C PHE A 693 9.83 -33.62 13.58
N PHE A 694 8.65 -33.13 13.17
CA PHE A 694 7.50 -33.10 14.08
C PHE A 694 7.11 -34.49 14.61
N ASP A 695 7.00 -35.49 13.73
CA ASP A 695 6.54 -36.82 14.16
C ASP A 695 7.50 -37.45 15.20
N PRO A 696 8.83 -37.59 14.96
CA PRO A 696 9.71 -38.17 15.97
C PRO A 696 9.86 -37.30 17.23
N MET A 697 9.82 -35.97 17.12
CA MET A 697 10.03 -35.10 18.29
C MET A 697 8.79 -34.97 19.18
N VAL A 698 7.58 -35.13 18.63
CA VAL A 698 6.32 -34.95 19.37
C VAL A 698 5.61 -36.27 19.63
N LYS A 699 5.54 -37.16 18.64
CA LYS A 699 4.88 -38.48 18.75
C LYS A 699 5.85 -39.58 19.16
N GLY A 700 7.16 -39.34 19.05
CA GLY A 700 8.17 -40.34 19.40
C GLY A 700 8.36 -41.42 18.34
N GLU A 701 7.83 -41.23 17.12
CA GLU A 701 7.93 -42.20 16.04
C GLU A 701 7.98 -41.53 14.66
N TYR A 702 8.60 -42.20 13.69
CA TYR A 702 8.58 -41.77 12.30
C TYR A 702 7.32 -42.31 11.60
N SER A 703 6.77 -41.52 10.67
CA SER A 703 5.69 -41.97 9.79
C SER A 703 6.11 -43.20 8.98
N SER A 704 5.27 -44.24 8.98
CA SER A 704 5.46 -45.43 8.14
C SER A 704 5.52 -45.10 6.65
N GLU A 705 4.81 -44.07 6.21
CA GLU A 705 4.86 -43.57 4.82
C GLU A 705 6.25 -43.00 4.49
N LEU A 706 6.82 -42.17 5.37
CA LEU A 706 8.17 -41.63 5.19
C LEU A 706 9.21 -42.75 5.15
N ILE A 707 9.11 -43.72 6.06
CA ILE A 707 10.03 -44.87 6.11
C ILE A 707 9.96 -45.70 4.82
N ALA A 708 8.76 -46.00 4.33
CA ALA A 708 8.58 -46.74 3.08
C ALA A 708 9.18 -46.02 1.87
N LEU A 709 8.98 -44.69 1.79
CA LEU A 709 9.59 -43.86 0.75
C LEU A 709 11.12 -43.82 0.88
N CYS A 710 11.64 -43.72 2.10
CA CYS A 710 13.09 -43.74 2.30
C CYS A 710 13.73 -45.05 1.82
N THR A 711 13.09 -46.19 2.07
CA THR A 711 13.52 -47.49 1.54
C THR A 711 13.41 -47.54 0.02
N THR A 712 12.31 -47.03 -0.54
CA THR A 712 12.04 -47.04 -1.99
C THR A 712 13.09 -46.23 -2.77
N PHE A 713 13.50 -45.09 -2.24
CA PHE A 713 14.45 -44.18 -2.90
C PHE A 713 15.89 -44.33 -2.41
N ASP A 714 16.19 -45.39 -1.65
CA ASP A 714 17.53 -45.66 -1.13
C ASP A 714 18.10 -44.45 -0.36
N ILE A 715 17.31 -43.91 0.57
CA ILE A 715 17.72 -42.85 1.52
C ILE A 715 17.41 -43.25 2.97
N TYR A 716 17.15 -44.53 3.20
CA TYR A 716 16.87 -45.09 4.52
C TYR A 716 18.08 -45.02 5.43
N PHE A 717 17.87 -44.51 6.65
CA PHE A 717 18.93 -44.19 7.62
C PHE A 717 19.31 -45.35 8.55
N ASN A 718 18.69 -46.53 8.41
CA ASN A 718 18.97 -47.74 9.20
C ASN A 718 19.05 -47.48 10.72
N PRO A 719 17.95 -47.08 11.37
CA PRO A 719 17.96 -46.77 12.80
C PRO A 719 18.25 -48.00 13.68
N ASP A 720 18.92 -47.79 14.81
CA ASP A 720 19.07 -48.78 15.88
C ASP A 720 17.80 -48.83 16.75
N ASP A 721 17.43 -50.00 17.24
CA ASP A 721 16.22 -50.16 18.07
C ASP A 721 16.29 -49.35 19.38
N ASN A 722 17.48 -49.21 19.98
CA ASN A 722 17.66 -48.39 21.18
C ASN A 722 17.55 -46.90 20.88
N ASP A 723 17.99 -46.48 19.69
CA ASP A 723 17.84 -45.09 19.25
C ASP A 723 16.34 -44.76 19.04
N LEU A 724 15.57 -45.67 18.42
CA LEU A 724 14.12 -45.52 18.28
C LEU A 724 13.39 -45.54 19.63
N SER A 725 13.81 -46.38 20.57
CA SER A 725 13.30 -46.35 21.96
C SER A 725 13.61 -45.02 22.64
N THR A 726 14.83 -44.50 22.46
CA THR A 726 15.23 -43.21 23.01
C THR A 726 14.36 -42.08 22.46
N ILE A 727 14.10 -42.05 21.15
CA ILE A 727 13.18 -41.08 20.52
C ILE A 727 11.77 -41.19 21.09
N ARG A 728 11.26 -42.42 21.23
CA ARG A 728 9.91 -42.69 21.74
C ARG A 728 9.70 -42.21 23.17
N GLU A 729 10.69 -42.42 24.03
CA GLU A 729 10.59 -42.14 25.47
C GLU A 729 10.91 -40.68 25.83
N ASN A 730 11.53 -39.92 24.91
CA ASN A 730 12.08 -38.60 25.19
C ASN A 730 11.61 -37.54 24.18
N THR A 731 10.28 -37.44 24.02
CA THR A 731 9.63 -36.38 23.24
C THR A 731 9.74 -35.01 23.91
N LEU A 732 9.61 -33.96 23.10
CA LEU A 732 9.70 -32.56 23.55
C LEU A 732 8.54 -32.17 24.48
N ASP A 733 8.81 -31.21 25.35
CA ASP A 733 7.81 -30.65 26.26
C ASP A 733 7.01 -29.51 25.58
N PHE A 734 7.60 -28.82 24.60
CA PHE A 734 6.99 -27.73 23.83
C PHE A 734 7.70 -27.49 22.48
N LEU A 735 7.08 -26.70 21.60
CA LEU A 735 7.60 -26.38 20.27
C LEU A 735 7.85 -24.88 20.07
N GLY A 736 9.01 -24.52 19.52
CA GLY A 736 9.21 -23.22 18.89
C GLY A 736 8.91 -23.29 17.41
N ILE A 737 8.17 -22.34 16.87
CA ILE A 737 7.78 -22.30 15.46
C ILE A 737 8.28 -21.01 14.82
N ASN A 738 9.09 -21.15 13.78
CA ASN A 738 9.51 -20.04 12.92
C ASN A 738 8.52 -19.95 11.74
N GLN A 739 7.90 -18.78 11.54
CA GLN A 739 6.96 -18.53 10.45
C GLN A 739 7.23 -17.17 9.82
N TYR A 740 7.55 -17.14 8.52
CA TYR A 740 7.78 -15.90 7.78
C TYR A 740 6.88 -15.74 6.56
N TYR A 741 6.73 -16.80 5.75
CA TYR A 741 6.01 -16.80 4.49
C TYR A 741 5.35 -18.17 4.21
N PRO A 742 4.28 -18.24 3.42
CA PRO A 742 3.62 -19.49 3.08
C PRO A 742 4.37 -20.25 1.98
N LYS A 743 4.33 -21.59 2.05
CA LYS A 743 4.80 -22.45 0.97
C LYS A 743 3.62 -22.88 0.12
N ARG A 744 3.70 -22.64 -1.19
CA ARG A 744 2.63 -22.98 -2.13
C ARG A 744 3.17 -23.97 -3.16
N VAL A 745 2.49 -25.10 -3.31
CA VAL A 745 2.92 -26.18 -4.21
C VAL A 745 1.77 -26.68 -5.08
N LYS A 746 2.12 -27.39 -6.15
CA LYS A 746 1.22 -28.06 -7.09
C LYS A 746 1.82 -29.39 -7.52
N ALA A 747 1.01 -30.22 -8.15
CA ALA A 747 1.50 -31.43 -8.80
C ALA A 747 2.57 -31.09 -9.86
N PRO A 748 3.60 -31.93 -10.01
CA PRO A 748 4.64 -31.75 -11.02
C PRO A 748 4.03 -31.84 -12.43
N ARG A 749 4.49 -30.98 -13.34
CA ARG A 749 4.02 -30.96 -14.73
C ARG A 749 4.67 -32.03 -15.61
N TYR A 750 5.84 -32.51 -15.19
CA TYR A 750 6.67 -33.44 -15.94
C TYR A 750 7.00 -34.65 -15.07
N GLU A 751 7.16 -35.81 -15.70
CA GLU A 751 7.68 -37.00 -15.02
C GLU A 751 9.13 -36.73 -14.56
N TRP A 752 9.48 -37.22 -13.36
CA TRP A 752 10.85 -37.15 -12.88
C TRP A 752 11.78 -37.95 -13.79
N ASN A 753 12.92 -37.36 -14.14
CA ASN A 753 13.91 -38.07 -14.92
C ASN A 753 14.52 -39.20 -14.07
N LYS A 754 14.32 -40.45 -14.49
CA LYS A 754 14.79 -41.66 -13.77
C LYS A 754 16.31 -41.73 -13.59
N THR A 755 17.07 -40.95 -14.35
CA THR A 755 18.54 -40.85 -14.22
C THR A 755 18.98 -39.76 -13.23
N THR A 756 18.06 -38.90 -12.77
CA THR A 756 18.35 -37.86 -11.78
C THR A 756 18.28 -38.45 -10.36
N PRO A 757 19.26 -38.17 -9.49
CA PRO A 757 19.22 -38.59 -8.08
C PRO A 757 17.90 -38.20 -7.41
N PHE A 758 17.50 -38.96 -6.39
CA PHE A 758 16.27 -38.67 -5.66
C PHE A 758 16.34 -37.29 -5.01
N HIS A 759 15.25 -36.52 -5.19
CA HIS A 759 14.99 -35.26 -4.52
C HIS A 759 13.47 -35.17 -4.25
N PRO A 760 13.03 -34.66 -3.08
CA PRO A 760 11.60 -34.54 -2.76
C PRO A 760 10.77 -33.76 -3.80
N GLU A 761 11.39 -32.84 -4.56
CA GLU A 761 10.74 -32.13 -5.68
C GLU A 761 10.23 -33.06 -6.80
N MET A 762 10.60 -34.35 -6.79
CA MET A 762 9.91 -35.38 -7.58
C MET A 762 8.39 -35.34 -7.40
N PHE A 763 7.92 -34.98 -6.20
CA PHE A 763 6.51 -35.05 -5.86
C PHE A 763 5.75 -33.72 -6.00
N PHE A 764 6.45 -32.60 -6.20
CA PHE A 764 5.82 -31.28 -6.20
C PHE A 764 6.59 -30.25 -7.03
N GLU A 765 5.87 -29.26 -7.54
CA GLU A 765 6.45 -28.02 -8.05
C GLU A 765 6.00 -26.83 -7.20
N ASN A 766 6.83 -25.80 -7.07
CA ASN A 766 6.41 -24.53 -6.49
C ASN A 766 5.27 -23.91 -7.30
N PHE A 767 4.29 -23.32 -6.61
CA PHE A 767 3.20 -22.58 -7.20
C PHE A 767 3.25 -21.11 -6.81
N ASP A 768 3.43 -20.25 -7.81
CA ASP A 768 3.41 -18.81 -7.63
C ASP A 768 1.98 -18.27 -7.75
N LEU A 769 1.35 -17.92 -6.62
CA LEU A 769 -0.04 -17.45 -6.58
C LEU A 769 -0.16 -16.05 -7.22
N PRO A 770 -0.93 -15.87 -8.31
CA PRO A 770 -1.10 -14.56 -8.94
C PRO A 770 -1.80 -13.57 -8.01
N GLY A 771 -1.26 -12.36 -7.90
CA GLY A 771 -1.85 -11.27 -7.11
C GLY A 771 -1.60 -11.36 -5.60
N LYS A 772 -0.77 -12.30 -5.14
CA LYS A 772 -0.33 -12.35 -3.73
C LYS A 772 0.38 -11.06 -3.32
N LYS A 773 0.26 -10.69 -2.05
CA LYS A 773 0.98 -9.54 -1.49
C LYS A 773 2.44 -9.93 -1.28
N MET A 774 3.37 -9.09 -1.74
CA MET A 774 4.80 -9.36 -1.65
C MET A 774 5.49 -8.34 -0.75
N ASN A 775 6.53 -8.80 -0.06
CA ASN A 775 7.62 -7.94 0.39
C ASN A 775 8.55 -7.73 -0.81
N ASP A 776 8.44 -6.57 -1.45
CA ASP A 776 9.16 -6.25 -2.69
C ASP A 776 10.69 -6.23 -2.53
N SER A 777 11.18 -6.08 -1.30
CA SER A 777 12.60 -6.08 -0.99
C SER A 777 13.16 -7.49 -0.76
N ARG A 778 12.35 -8.40 -0.20
CA ARG A 778 12.77 -9.78 0.12
C ARG A 778 12.39 -10.80 -0.94
N GLY A 779 11.33 -10.56 -1.71
CA GLY A 779 10.74 -11.55 -2.60
C GLY A 779 9.91 -12.61 -1.86
N TRP A 780 9.47 -12.31 -0.63
CA TRP A 780 8.64 -13.21 0.18
C TRP A 780 7.18 -12.77 0.17
N GLU A 781 6.26 -13.75 0.17
CA GLU A 781 4.84 -13.50 0.27
C GLU A 781 4.47 -13.04 1.70
N ILE A 782 3.68 -11.98 1.80
CA ILE A 782 3.10 -11.51 3.07
C ILE A 782 1.70 -12.09 3.21
N TYR A 783 1.55 -13.12 4.04
CA TYR A 783 0.26 -13.76 4.31
C TYR A 783 0.03 -13.96 5.81
N PRO A 784 -0.46 -12.93 6.53
CA PRO A 784 -0.53 -12.94 8.00
C PRO A 784 -1.37 -14.06 8.62
N LYS A 785 -2.33 -14.63 7.88
CA LYS A 785 -3.17 -15.75 8.34
C LYS A 785 -2.38 -17.06 8.49
N ILE A 786 -1.15 -17.13 7.98
CA ILE A 786 -0.29 -18.31 8.08
C ILE A 786 -0.10 -18.81 9.51
N VAL A 787 0.07 -17.91 10.49
CA VAL A 787 0.26 -18.30 11.90
C VAL A 787 -0.99 -18.91 12.52
N TYR A 788 -2.17 -18.48 12.06
CA TYR A 788 -3.45 -19.09 12.45
C TYR A 788 -3.60 -20.46 11.80
N ASP A 789 -3.29 -20.60 10.52
CA ASP A 789 -3.37 -21.88 9.82
C ASP A 789 -2.37 -22.90 10.41
N MET A 790 -1.17 -22.46 10.82
CA MET A 790 -0.19 -23.28 11.55
C MET A 790 -0.70 -23.69 12.93
N ALA A 791 -1.36 -22.80 13.66
CA ALA A 791 -1.98 -23.12 14.95
C ALA A 791 -3.02 -24.25 14.83
N HIS A 792 -3.84 -24.22 13.78
CA HIS A 792 -4.79 -25.29 13.47
C HIS A 792 -4.10 -26.58 13.03
N TYR A 793 -3.08 -26.48 12.16
CA TYR A 793 -2.28 -27.64 11.76
C TYR A 793 -1.67 -28.38 12.96
N LEU A 794 -1.07 -27.64 13.90
CA LEU A 794 -0.50 -28.22 15.12
C LEU A 794 -1.57 -28.90 15.96
N LYS A 795 -2.71 -28.24 16.17
CA LYS A 795 -3.82 -28.80 16.94
C LYS A 795 -4.37 -30.09 16.34
N GLU A 796 -4.56 -30.11 15.02
CA GLU A 796 -5.11 -31.26 14.29
C GLU A 796 -4.14 -32.46 14.28
N ASN A 797 -2.84 -32.22 14.13
CA ASN A 797 -1.86 -33.28 13.89
C ASN A 797 -1.05 -33.68 15.13
N TYR A 798 -0.99 -32.81 16.15
CA TYR A 798 -0.13 -32.93 17.32
C TYR A 798 -0.85 -32.58 18.65
N GLY A 799 -2.15 -32.34 18.62
CA GLY A 799 -2.97 -32.07 19.81
C GLY A 799 -2.63 -30.73 20.48
N ASP A 800 -2.77 -30.66 21.79
CA ASP A 800 -2.61 -29.43 22.55
C ASP A 800 -1.17 -29.17 23.03
N ILE A 801 -0.15 -29.68 22.31
CA ILE A 801 1.26 -29.43 22.65
C ILE A 801 1.51 -27.92 22.80
N PRO A 802 2.09 -27.46 23.93
CA PRO A 802 2.46 -26.07 24.09
C PRO A 802 3.43 -25.62 23.00
N TRP A 803 3.21 -24.44 22.46
CA TRP A 803 4.10 -23.90 21.44
C TRP A 803 4.12 -22.38 21.47
N LEU A 804 5.11 -21.79 20.80
CA LEU A 804 5.17 -20.34 20.60
C LEU A 804 5.79 -20.01 19.25
N ILE A 805 5.46 -18.83 18.72
CA ILE A 805 6.22 -18.28 17.60
C ILE A 805 7.58 -17.84 18.15
N THR A 806 8.65 -18.53 17.73
CA THR A 806 10.03 -18.21 18.12
C THR A 806 10.72 -17.28 17.14
N GLU A 807 10.23 -17.23 15.90
CA GLU A 807 10.66 -16.25 14.92
C GLU A 807 9.51 -15.87 13.97
N ASN A 808 9.21 -14.58 13.93
CA ASN A 808 8.44 -13.95 12.86
C ASN A 808 8.95 -12.52 12.70
N GLY A 809 9.11 -12.05 11.48
CA GLY A 809 9.66 -10.72 11.25
C GLY A 809 9.71 -10.34 9.78
N MET A 810 10.05 -9.08 9.53
CA MET A 810 10.16 -8.55 8.18
C MET A 810 11.40 -7.67 8.06
N GLY A 811 12.40 -8.19 7.33
CA GLY A 811 13.57 -7.41 6.91
C GLY A 811 13.30 -6.58 5.66
N ARG A 812 13.93 -5.42 5.56
CA ARG A 812 13.86 -4.51 4.42
C ARG A 812 15.24 -3.97 4.06
N GLU A 813 15.49 -3.77 2.78
CA GLU A 813 16.70 -3.07 2.29
C GLU A 813 16.48 -1.55 2.38
N ASN A 814 17.57 -0.81 2.62
CA ASN A 814 17.65 0.66 2.64
C ASN A 814 16.78 1.34 3.70
N GLU A 815 16.89 0.94 4.96
CA GLU A 815 16.09 1.52 6.05
C GLU A 815 16.46 2.98 6.35
N GLU A 816 17.66 3.41 5.97
CA GLU A 816 18.12 4.80 6.05
C GLU A 816 17.21 5.78 5.30
N ALA A 817 16.51 5.32 4.26
CA ALA A 817 15.55 6.13 3.53
C ALA A 817 14.28 6.46 4.35
N TYR A 818 14.08 5.82 5.49
CA TYR A 818 12.95 6.02 6.40
C TYR A 818 13.37 6.68 7.72
N MET A 819 14.61 7.14 7.85
CA MET A 819 15.09 7.80 9.05
C MET A 819 14.53 9.22 9.19
N ASP A 820 14.22 9.61 10.42
CA ASP A 820 13.97 11.00 10.78
C ASP A 820 15.27 11.78 11.06
N ASP A 821 15.13 13.08 11.34
CA ASP A 821 16.26 13.98 11.62
C ASP A 821 17.04 13.60 12.90
N LEU A 822 16.48 12.73 13.75
CA LEU A 822 17.11 12.21 14.97
C LEU A 822 17.82 10.87 14.74
N GLY A 823 17.80 10.35 13.51
CA GLY A 823 18.39 9.05 13.18
C GLY A 823 17.53 7.86 13.65
N THR A 824 16.23 8.04 13.87
CA THR A 824 15.30 6.95 14.18
C THR A 824 14.62 6.47 12.91
N VAL A 825 14.64 5.17 12.63
CA VAL A 825 13.94 4.59 11.47
C VAL A 825 12.43 4.60 11.73
N ASN A 826 11.66 5.24 10.86
CA ASN A 826 10.20 5.12 10.85
C ASN A 826 9.77 3.82 10.16
N ASP A 827 9.70 2.75 10.94
CA ASP A 827 9.41 1.40 10.48
C ASP A 827 7.92 1.01 10.58
N SER A 828 7.01 1.94 10.26
CA SER A 828 5.57 1.70 10.28
C SER A 828 5.13 0.43 9.52
N TYR A 829 5.89 0.03 8.48
CA TYR A 829 5.68 -1.23 7.75
C TYR A 829 5.92 -2.48 8.61
N ARG A 830 6.90 -2.45 9.52
CA ARG A 830 7.23 -3.52 10.46
C ARG A 830 6.17 -3.61 11.54
N ILE A 831 5.77 -2.47 12.09
CA ILE A 831 4.63 -2.38 13.03
C ILE A 831 3.37 -3.00 12.42
N ASP A 832 3.06 -2.65 11.17
CA ASP A 832 1.90 -3.21 10.46
C ASP A 832 2.03 -4.72 10.19
N PHE A 833 3.24 -5.21 9.88
CA PHE A 833 3.50 -6.63 9.70
C PHE A 833 3.26 -7.41 11.00
N ILE A 834 3.90 -7.00 12.10
CA ILE A 834 3.79 -7.63 13.42
C ILE A 834 2.34 -7.63 13.88
N LYS A 835 1.68 -6.48 13.81
CA LYS A 835 0.27 -6.31 14.21
C LYS A 835 -0.66 -7.25 13.45
N GLN A 836 -0.45 -7.44 12.15
CA GLN A 836 -1.31 -8.32 11.35
C GLN A 836 -1.10 -9.80 11.70
N HIS A 837 0.14 -10.23 11.98
CA HIS A 837 0.43 -11.62 12.36
C HIS A 837 -0.04 -11.91 13.78
N ILE A 838 0.28 -11.05 14.75
CA ILE A 838 -0.20 -11.19 16.15
C ILE A 838 -1.72 -11.22 16.20
N LYS A 839 -2.41 -10.44 15.36
CA LYS A 839 -3.88 -10.50 15.27
C LYS A 839 -4.40 -11.91 14.95
N TRP A 840 -3.81 -12.59 13.99
CA TRP A 840 -4.21 -13.94 13.62
C TRP A 840 -3.78 -14.96 14.67
N LEU A 841 -2.62 -14.77 15.28
CA LEU A 841 -2.13 -15.61 16.36
C LEU A 841 -3.05 -15.56 17.59
N LEU A 842 -3.37 -14.35 18.07
CA LEU A 842 -4.27 -14.15 19.21
C LEU A 842 -5.69 -14.65 18.93
N LYS A 843 -6.14 -14.58 17.67
CA LYS A 843 -7.39 -15.22 17.27
C LYS A 843 -7.32 -16.74 17.44
N ALA A 844 -6.22 -17.37 17.05
CA ALA A 844 -6.02 -18.81 17.26
C ALA A 844 -5.97 -19.16 18.76
N VAL A 845 -5.34 -18.33 19.58
CA VAL A 845 -5.31 -18.47 21.05
C VAL A 845 -6.73 -18.38 21.64
N GLU A 846 -7.52 -17.40 21.21
CA GLU A 846 -8.93 -17.25 21.63
C GLU A 846 -9.78 -18.46 21.24
N GLU A 847 -9.47 -19.11 20.11
CA GLU A 847 -10.10 -20.36 19.65
C GLU A 847 -9.49 -21.63 20.29
N GLY A 848 -8.63 -21.48 21.29
CA GLY A 848 -8.09 -22.57 22.11
C GLY A 848 -6.83 -23.23 21.56
N SER A 849 -6.00 -22.50 20.82
CA SER A 849 -4.62 -22.94 20.53
C SER A 849 -3.74 -22.82 21.78
N SER A 850 -2.90 -23.81 22.06
CA SER A 850 -1.88 -23.80 23.12
C SER A 850 -0.67 -22.88 22.83
N CYS A 851 -0.88 -21.83 22.03
CA CYS A 851 0.18 -20.87 21.73
C CYS A 851 0.42 -19.95 22.93
N GLU A 852 1.65 -19.92 23.42
CA GLU A 852 2.02 -19.19 24.64
C GLU A 852 2.66 -17.82 24.35
N GLY A 853 3.06 -17.56 23.10
CA GLY A 853 3.93 -16.41 22.84
C GLY A 853 4.20 -16.05 21.40
N TYR A 854 4.78 -14.86 21.25
CA TYR A 854 5.32 -14.32 20.02
C TYR A 854 6.71 -13.73 20.25
N MET A 855 7.68 -14.16 19.45
CA MET A 855 9.04 -13.63 19.44
C MET A 855 9.39 -13.03 18.07
N LEU A 856 9.80 -11.77 18.09
CA LEU A 856 10.23 -11.03 16.92
C LEU A 856 11.62 -11.51 16.47
N TRP A 857 11.78 -11.80 15.18
CA TRP A 857 13.09 -11.88 14.55
C TRP A 857 13.41 -10.58 13.79
N ALA A 858 14.32 -9.74 14.24
CA ALA A 858 15.19 -9.88 15.41
C ALA A 858 15.12 -8.66 16.33
N PHE A 859 15.70 -8.79 17.53
CA PHE A 859 15.83 -7.70 18.50
C PHE A 859 16.72 -6.58 17.98
N THR A 860 17.99 -6.92 17.74
CA THR A 860 18.96 -6.14 16.99
C THR A 860 19.06 -6.72 15.58
N ASP A 861 19.54 -5.92 14.64
CA ASP A 861 20.02 -6.49 13.40
C ASP A 861 21.08 -7.54 13.66
N CYS A 862 21.09 -8.57 12.83
CA CYS A 862 22.07 -9.63 12.96
C CYS A 862 22.44 -10.16 11.58
N VAL A 863 23.58 -10.84 11.49
CA VAL A 863 24.10 -11.35 10.21
C VAL A 863 23.11 -12.36 9.61
N SER A 864 22.45 -12.04 8.50
CA SER A 864 21.50 -12.95 7.84
C SER A 864 22.17 -13.76 6.71
N PRO A 865 22.74 -14.94 7.01
CA PRO A 865 23.71 -15.67 6.15
C PRO A 865 24.33 -14.84 5.01
N MET A 866 24.28 -15.32 3.76
CA MET A 866 24.75 -14.62 2.55
C MET A 866 24.18 -13.21 2.35
N ASN A 867 23.01 -12.88 2.93
CA ASN A 867 22.47 -11.52 2.85
C ASN A 867 23.18 -10.57 3.81
N ALA A 868 23.93 -11.06 4.79
CA ALA A 868 24.60 -10.28 5.82
C ALA A 868 23.64 -9.21 6.40
N PHE A 869 24.02 -7.93 6.31
CA PHE A 869 23.20 -6.78 6.71
C PHE A 869 22.47 -6.10 5.55
N LYS A 870 22.41 -6.72 4.35
CA LYS A 870 21.69 -6.17 3.19
C LYS A 870 20.27 -5.75 3.55
N LYS A 871 19.65 -6.53 4.43
CA LYS A 871 18.27 -6.38 4.90
C LYS A 871 18.37 -6.17 6.39
N SER A 872 18.36 -4.91 6.80
CA SER A 872 18.49 -4.52 8.19
C SER A 872 17.14 -4.05 8.75
N ILE A 873 17.15 -3.79 10.05
CA ILE A 873 16.15 -3.25 10.96
C ILE A 873 16.63 -1.86 11.45
N TRP A 874 17.91 -1.51 11.22
CA TRP A 874 18.65 -0.30 11.56
C TRP A 874 19.91 -0.13 10.67
N PRO A 875 20.41 1.08 10.44
CA PRO A 875 21.69 1.30 9.79
C PRO A 875 22.85 1.38 10.78
N HIS A 876 24.03 1.09 10.24
CA HIS A 876 25.32 0.96 10.90
C HIS A 876 25.68 2.15 11.83
N LYS A 877 26.01 1.85 13.10
CA LYS A 877 26.92 2.72 13.87
C LYS A 877 28.32 2.54 13.26
N ASN A 878 28.91 3.62 12.75
CA ASN A 878 30.28 3.68 12.23
C ASN A 878 31.32 3.28 13.28
#